data_AF-A0A7Y0YYL2-F1
#
_entry.id   AF-A0A7Y0YYL2-F1
#
_cell.length_a   1.000
_cell.length_b   1.000
_cell.length_c   1.000
_cell.angle_alpha   90.00
_cell.angle_beta   90.00
_cell.angle_gamma   90.00
#
_symmetry.space_group_name_H-M   'P 1'
#
loop_
_entity.id
_entity.type
_entity.pdbx_description
1 polymer ?
#
loop_
_entity_poly.entity_id
_entity_poly.type
_entity_poly.pdbx_seq_one_letter_code
_entity_poly.pdbx_strand_id
1 'polypeptide(L)'
;MIRQSHNMRLVHFKVRFADGTDYTDALYANGHHQVEVVVEVLKQVLGKKGVWSQASLTDSERASVKIVPVSIADNASVGSGWSCDTQKNEYDPGLWNRTGEELGESLPNNTVVDAGVEIVRRYMRLEENVSLKAVQFMATIVLDGETVTNSYSEYPTDFKSSVFIKPTVPPVLLSTELDLIVDYDALNITGLLDIDMYYWEGVNGLWFVHNYGLNESVEVPNEGTSFQTSYGLSGNYKGGVFSGSASSTLRLSMVHQYLPVVNPGEDPVIHRISNRVMCAVKLTTQIPDLPHEVLNSKWRLRDNYGNLHVFKIVPYESGNRLTVEPVKLARRPQHFHIVLANGQDSTDALYANGRHQCKVLIEVTMVQEGINGNWESTLLREDEKASVAVTLYSPNVNQPLPGGWSCDTVKNIYDTGLWIREIQDAEGGGIGENTTQQKSGALDTIEIVERFMRLETGASMESRRLMAKIIIDGKVYTTNFNEGDSKFNAWVNISPRQPYRVRVRDLILTVDHAYWNHNTKTDIDVWYWLPPPGVRFISQMGLDAPMWVPWEGRYFQTSFVNGAGGVDRKGGVVVGHDKPGSSPSLDEIHENLSDNYHILRFNRVNTIMRALWVSIELPMFEGEGNTPWRLVDNYGCMHVYTMRGSRQNIELLDYES
;
A
#
# COMPACT_ATOMS: atom_id res chain seq x y z
N MET A 1 -1.28 21.51 -29.91
CA MET A 1 -2.04 21.35 -31.15
C MET A 1 -3.50 21.64 -30.82
N ILE A 2 -4.04 22.67 -31.46
CA ILE A 2 -5.20 23.45 -31.04
C ILE A 2 -6.47 22.58 -31.07
N ARG A 3 -7.10 22.34 -29.91
CA ARG A 3 -8.53 21.97 -29.86
C ARG A 3 -9.35 23.13 -29.34
N GLN A 4 -9.52 24.09 -30.24
CA GLN A 4 -10.64 25.00 -30.27
C GLN A 4 -11.71 24.32 -31.12
N SER A 5 -12.95 24.23 -30.63
CA SER A 5 -14.02 24.09 -31.59
C SER A 5 -14.11 25.38 -32.40
N HIS A 6 -14.51 25.29 -33.67
CA HIS A 6 -14.37 26.39 -34.64
C HIS A 6 -15.05 27.72 -34.20
N ASN A 7 -15.97 27.68 -33.22
CA ASN A 7 -16.74 28.85 -32.76
C ASN A 7 -16.82 29.00 -31.23
N MET A 8 -16.15 28.19 -30.41
CA MET A 8 -16.26 28.26 -28.94
C MET A 8 -14.89 28.16 -28.24
N ARG A 9 -14.74 28.87 -27.11
CA ARG A 9 -13.55 28.77 -26.25
C ARG A 9 -13.89 28.94 -24.77
N LEU A 10 -13.06 28.36 -23.92
CA LEU A 10 -13.04 28.64 -22.48
C LEU A 10 -11.98 29.72 -22.21
N VAL A 11 -12.38 30.76 -21.50
CA VAL A 11 -11.48 31.83 -21.00
C VAL A 11 -11.24 31.71 -19.50
N HIS A 12 -12.04 30.89 -18.79
CA HIS A 12 -11.81 30.44 -17.41
C HIS A 12 -12.29 29.01 -17.28
N PHE A 13 -11.44 28.12 -16.76
CA PHE A 13 -11.83 26.75 -16.43
C PHE A 13 -11.03 26.25 -15.22
N LYS A 14 -11.62 26.32 -14.04
CA LYS A 14 -10.94 26.03 -12.76
C LYS A 14 -11.72 24.99 -11.95
N VAL A 15 -11.00 24.05 -11.36
CA VAL A 15 -11.53 23.11 -10.36
C VAL A 15 -10.99 23.44 -8.97
N ARG A 16 -11.84 23.37 -7.95
CA ARG A 16 -11.50 23.60 -6.54
C ARG A 16 -12.54 22.96 -5.61
N PHE A 17 -12.26 22.93 -4.31
CA PHE A 17 -13.29 22.64 -3.30
C PHE A 17 -14.12 23.90 -2.98
N ALA A 18 -15.27 23.69 -2.33
CA ALA A 18 -16.20 24.76 -1.97
C ALA A 18 -15.59 25.81 -1.02
N ASP A 19 -14.68 25.38 -0.14
CA ASP A 19 -13.91 26.25 0.77
C ASP A 19 -12.76 27.01 0.09
N GLY A 20 -12.49 26.73 -1.19
CA GLY A 20 -11.44 27.35 -1.99
C GLY A 20 -10.10 26.61 -1.97
N THR A 21 -9.98 25.52 -1.19
CA THR A 21 -8.77 24.69 -1.15
C THR A 21 -8.63 23.80 -2.38
N ASP A 22 -7.44 23.25 -2.57
CA ASP A 22 -7.11 22.26 -3.59
C ASP A 22 -6.80 20.87 -3.01
N TYR A 23 -6.90 20.70 -1.69
CA TYR A 23 -6.70 19.43 -0.99
C TYR A 23 -7.79 19.21 0.06
N THR A 24 -8.28 17.99 0.17
CA THR A 24 -9.15 17.58 1.28
C THR A 24 -8.87 16.13 1.68
N ASP A 25 -8.98 15.85 2.98
CA ASP A 25 -9.08 14.50 3.52
C ASP A 25 -10.46 14.18 4.11
N ALA A 26 -11.43 15.07 3.89
CA ALA A 26 -12.74 15.03 4.50
C ALA A 26 -13.77 14.19 3.72
N LEU A 27 -13.38 12.98 3.30
CA LEU A 27 -14.23 12.04 2.57
C LEU A 27 -14.10 10.64 3.18
N TYR A 28 -15.20 10.04 3.61
CA TYR A 28 -15.21 8.64 4.06
C TYR A 28 -15.29 7.71 2.85
N ALA A 29 -14.46 6.66 2.83
CA ALA A 29 -14.52 5.59 1.83
C ALA A 29 -15.62 4.58 2.19
N ASN A 30 -16.88 5.03 2.16
CA ASN A 30 -18.06 4.23 2.53
C ASN A 30 -19.08 4.09 1.37
N GLY A 31 -18.74 4.51 0.15
CA GLY A 31 -19.64 4.49 -1.00
C GLY A 31 -20.80 5.49 -0.96
N HIS A 32 -20.94 6.26 0.11
CA HIS A 32 -22.10 7.12 0.36
C HIS A 32 -21.73 8.57 0.66
N HIS A 33 -20.70 8.82 1.45
CA HIS A 33 -20.22 10.15 1.76
C HIS A 33 -19.68 10.82 0.48
N GLN A 34 -20.08 12.06 0.26
CA GLN A 34 -19.71 12.86 -0.90
C GLN A 34 -18.93 14.11 -0.49
N VAL A 35 -17.95 14.48 -1.30
CA VAL A 35 -17.30 15.79 -1.24
C VAL A 35 -17.69 16.64 -2.45
N GLU A 36 -18.06 17.90 -2.19
CA GLU A 36 -18.41 18.85 -3.25
C GLU A 36 -17.16 19.40 -3.93
N VAL A 37 -17.09 19.22 -5.24
CA VAL A 37 -16.10 19.81 -6.14
C VAL A 37 -16.79 20.87 -6.99
N VAL A 38 -16.22 22.06 -6.99
CA VAL A 38 -16.70 23.23 -7.72
C VAL A 38 -15.88 23.41 -9.00
N VAL A 39 -16.56 23.46 -10.14
CA VAL A 39 -15.99 23.75 -11.44
C VAL A 39 -16.48 25.12 -11.90
N GLU A 40 -15.55 26.06 -12.04
CA GLU A 40 -15.80 27.41 -12.54
C GLU A 40 -15.55 27.44 -14.04
N VAL A 41 -16.50 27.97 -14.81
CA VAL A 41 -16.45 27.98 -16.27
C VAL A 41 -16.84 29.36 -16.80
N LEU A 42 -15.99 29.94 -17.65
CA LEU A 42 -16.33 31.10 -18.47
C LEU A 42 -16.16 30.76 -19.93
N LYS A 43 -17.27 30.68 -20.65
CA LYS A 43 -17.31 30.35 -22.08
C LYS A 43 -17.51 31.60 -22.93
N GLN A 44 -16.83 31.65 -24.08
CA GLN A 44 -17.07 32.62 -25.13
C GLN A 44 -17.38 31.93 -26.46
N VAL A 45 -18.23 32.56 -27.26
CA VAL A 45 -18.58 32.11 -28.61
C VAL A 45 -18.24 33.18 -29.64
N LEU A 46 -17.88 32.75 -30.85
CA LEU A 46 -17.55 33.65 -31.95
C LEU A 46 -18.83 34.11 -32.64
N GLY A 47 -19.17 35.40 -32.51
CA GLY A 47 -20.33 35.99 -33.17
C GLY A 47 -20.13 36.20 -34.67
N LYS A 48 -21.22 36.48 -35.40
CA LYS A 48 -21.25 36.67 -36.88
C LYS A 48 -20.28 37.72 -37.44
N LYS A 49 -19.75 38.61 -36.59
CA LYS A 49 -18.78 39.68 -36.94
C LYS A 49 -17.32 39.32 -36.59
N GLY A 50 -17.05 38.07 -36.20
CA GLY A 50 -15.71 37.64 -35.76
C GLY A 50 -15.32 38.15 -34.37
N VAL A 51 -16.29 38.61 -33.57
CA VAL A 51 -16.05 39.11 -32.19
C VAL A 51 -16.44 38.02 -31.20
N TRP A 52 -15.54 37.71 -30.26
CA TRP A 52 -15.81 36.81 -29.14
C TRP A 52 -16.70 37.52 -28.10
N SER A 53 -17.81 36.89 -27.74
CA SER A 53 -18.69 37.36 -26.67
C SER A 53 -18.91 36.27 -25.64
N GLN A 54 -19.05 36.64 -24.36
CA GLN A 54 -19.45 35.70 -23.30
C GLN A 54 -20.79 35.06 -23.65
N ALA A 55 -20.92 33.76 -23.39
CA ALA A 55 -22.14 33.01 -23.61
C ALA A 55 -22.31 31.96 -22.53
N SER A 56 -23.54 31.80 -22.05
CA SER A 56 -23.85 30.79 -21.04
C SER A 56 -23.64 29.37 -21.56
N LEU A 57 -23.29 28.46 -20.68
CA LEU A 57 -23.34 27.03 -20.92
C LEU A 57 -24.78 26.61 -21.23
N THR A 58 -24.90 25.67 -22.15
CA THR A 58 -26.12 24.92 -22.44
C THR A 58 -26.28 23.82 -21.38
N ASP A 59 -27.48 23.25 -21.26
CA ASP A 59 -27.72 22.15 -20.33
C ASP A 59 -26.88 20.91 -20.67
N SER A 60 -26.63 20.64 -21.96
CA SER A 60 -25.78 19.53 -22.39
C SER A 60 -24.32 19.76 -22.01
N GLU A 61 -23.79 20.98 -22.18
CA GLU A 61 -22.43 21.32 -21.74
C GLU A 61 -22.32 21.22 -20.21
N ARG A 62 -23.30 21.77 -19.46
CA ARG A 62 -23.35 21.64 -18.00
C ARG A 62 -23.38 20.18 -17.55
N ALA A 63 -24.18 19.33 -18.20
CA ALA A 63 -24.26 17.91 -17.88
C ALA A 63 -22.97 17.15 -18.24
N SER A 64 -22.25 17.60 -19.26
CA SER A 64 -20.99 16.98 -19.71
C SER A 64 -19.81 17.18 -18.77
N VAL A 65 -19.89 18.13 -17.84
CA VAL A 65 -18.80 18.38 -16.88
C VAL A 65 -18.56 17.14 -16.03
N LYS A 66 -17.32 16.65 -15.97
CA LYS A 66 -16.91 15.49 -15.15
C LYS A 66 -15.61 15.77 -14.42
N ILE A 67 -15.44 15.13 -13.28
CA ILE A 67 -14.17 15.11 -12.53
C ILE A 67 -13.50 13.75 -12.77
N VAL A 68 -12.24 13.77 -13.22
CA VAL A 68 -11.48 12.57 -13.62
C VAL A 68 -10.05 12.61 -13.07
N PRO A 69 -9.40 11.45 -12.82
CA PRO A 69 -8.01 11.42 -12.37
C PRO A 69 -7.03 11.98 -13.43
N VAL A 70 -5.98 12.66 -13.00
CA VAL A 70 -5.01 13.32 -13.90
C VAL A 70 -4.20 12.34 -14.77
N SER A 71 -3.96 11.11 -14.30
CA SER A 71 -3.13 10.10 -14.99
C SER A 71 -3.83 9.38 -16.16
N ILE A 72 -5.12 9.64 -16.42
CA ILE A 72 -5.92 8.88 -17.40
C ILE A 72 -6.52 9.82 -18.47
N ALA A 73 -5.70 10.67 -19.08
CA ALA A 73 -6.18 11.80 -19.88
C ALA A 73 -6.72 11.48 -21.29
N ASP A 74 -6.69 10.23 -21.76
CA ASP A 74 -7.24 9.87 -23.08
C ASP A 74 -8.38 8.84 -22.93
N ASN A 75 -9.63 9.31 -23.08
CA ASN A 75 -10.89 8.53 -23.09
C ASN A 75 -11.26 7.75 -21.79
N ALA A 76 -10.86 8.23 -20.61
CA ALA A 76 -10.99 7.45 -19.39
C ALA A 76 -12.34 7.51 -18.66
N SER A 77 -12.70 6.35 -18.12
CA SER A 77 -13.63 6.18 -16.99
C SER A 77 -13.09 6.84 -15.72
N VAL A 78 -13.99 7.18 -14.79
CA VAL A 78 -13.59 7.54 -13.42
C VAL A 78 -12.72 6.40 -12.87
N GLY A 79 -11.63 6.70 -12.15
CA GLY A 79 -10.71 5.67 -11.63
C GLY A 79 -11.46 4.59 -10.84
N SER A 80 -10.96 3.35 -10.82
CA SER A 80 -11.66 2.23 -10.17
C SER A 80 -12.15 2.60 -8.77
N GLY A 81 -13.46 2.42 -8.52
CA GLY A 81 -14.12 2.72 -7.26
C GLY A 81 -14.51 4.19 -7.00
N TRP A 82 -14.13 5.14 -7.86
CA TRP A 82 -14.56 6.53 -7.74
C TRP A 82 -15.82 6.80 -8.55
N SER A 83 -16.74 7.58 -7.99
CA SER A 83 -17.97 8.04 -8.63
C SER A 83 -18.06 9.56 -8.59
N CYS A 84 -18.61 10.15 -9.65
CA CYS A 84 -18.82 11.60 -9.79
C CYS A 84 -20.31 11.85 -10.05
N ASP A 85 -21.05 12.18 -9.00
CA ASP A 85 -22.48 12.44 -9.07
C ASP A 85 -22.77 13.90 -9.44
N THR A 86 -23.91 14.13 -10.09
CA THR A 86 -24.36 15.47 -10.49
C THR A 86 -25.19 16.17 -9.41
N GLN A 87 -25.62 15.43 -8.39
CA GLN A 87 -26.46 15.92 -7.28
C GLN A 87 -25.92 15.42 -5.94
N LYS A 88 -26.09 16.25 -4.91
CA LYS A 88 -25.81 15.87 -3.53
C LYS A 88 -26.82 14.80 -3.10
N ASN A 89 -26.36 13.77 -2.41
CA ASN A 89 -27.22 12.80 -1.76
C ASN A 89 -27.68 13.27 -0.36
N GLU A 90 -28.31 12.38 0.38
CA GLU A 90 -28.91 12.65 1.70
C GLU A 90 -27.89 12.83 2.84
N TYR A 91 -26.60 12.49 2.63
CA TYR A 91 -25.62 12.45 3.71
C TYR A 91 -24.95 13.81 3.94
N ASP A 92 -24.52 14.02 5.19
CA ASP A 92 -23.81 15.22 5.61
C ASP A 92 -22.39 15.25 5.04
N PRO A 93 -21.90 16.44 4.63
CA PRO A 93 -20.54 16.60 4.16
C PRO A 93 -19.56 16.72 5.34
N GLY A 94 -18.29 16.43 5.08
CA GLY A 94 -17.22 16.58 6.07
C GLY A 94 -17.13 15.37 7.00
N LEU A 95 -16.04 15.31 7.78
CA LEU A 95 -15.86 14.21 8.73
C LEU A 95 -16.60 14.51 10.03
N TRP A 96 -17.05 13.45 10.69
CA TRP A 96 -17.62 13.58 12.02
C TRP A 96 -16.58 14.13 13.00
N ASN A 97 -16.93 15.26 13.63
CA ASN A 97 -16.10 15.90 14.63
C ASN A 97 -16.25 15.21 16.00
N ARG A 98 -15.44 14.19 16.21
CA ARG A 98 -15.47 13.35 17.42
C ARG A 98 -15.21 14.12 18.72
N THR A 99 -14.41 15.20 18.70
CA THR A 99 -14.07 15.96 19.91
C THR A 99 -15.13 16.98 20.29
N GLY A 100 -15.99 17.38 19.34
CA GLY A 100 -16.98 18.44 19.53
C GLY A 100 -16.36 19.85 19.64
N GLU A 101 -15.06 19.99 19.35
CA GLU A 101 -14.40 21.29 19.34
C GLU A 101 -14.96 22.15 18.22
N GLU A 102 -15.24 23.44 18.47
CA GLU A 102 -15.68 24.34 17.41
C GLU A 102 -14.62 24.39 16.30
N LEU A 103 -14.95 23.80 15.16
CA LEU A 103 -14.16 23.98 13.95
C LEU A 103 -14.30 25.45 13.55
N GLY A 104 -13.20 26.19 13.61
CA GLY A 104 -13.18 27.60 13.23
C GLY A 104 -13.83 27.77 11.86
N GLU A 105 -14.75 28.73 11.75
CA GLU A 105 -15.50 28.99 10.51
C GLU A 105 -14.53 29.20 9.34
N SER A 106 -14.34 28.17 8.52
CA SER A 106 -13.84 28.37 7.16
C SER A 106 -15.00 28.96 6.38
N LEU A 107 -15.11 30.30 6.43
CA LEU A 107 -16.03 31.03 5.56
C LEU A 107 -15.79 30.54 4.13
N PRO A 108 -16.81 30.02 3.42
CA PRO A 108 -16.66 29.65 2.03
C PRO A 108 -16.23 30.90 1.27
N ASN A 109 -15.03 30.86 0.68
CA ASN A 109 -14.55 31.91 -0.21
C ASN A 109 -15.33 31.84 -1.54
N ASN A 110 -16.62 32.20 -1.48
CA ASN A 110 -17.50 32.37 -2.63
C ASN A 110 -17.31 33.74 -3.29
N THR A 111 -16.11 34.31 -3.23
CA THR A 111 -15.75 35.47 -4.07
C THR A 111 -15.51 34.99 -5.49
N VAL A 112 -16.60 34.75 -6.21
CA VAL A 112 -16.58 34.80 -7.67
C VAL A 112 -16.36 36.27 -8.04
N VAL A 113 -15.16 36.60 -8.52
CA VAL A 113 -14.75 37.98 -8.81
C VAL A 113 -15.44 38.54 -10.06
N ASP A 114 -15.98 37.67 -10.93
CA ASP A 114 -16.62 38.04 -12.20
C ASP A 114 -18.02 37.39 -12.34
N ALA A 115 -19.06 38.22 -12.46
CA ALA A 115 -20.45 37.79 -12.59
C ALA A 115 -20.73 36.93 -13.84
N GLY A 116 -19.81 36.89 -14.81
CA GLY A 116 -19.92 36.03 -16.00
C GLY A 116 -19.51 34.56 -15.77
N VAL A 117 -18.84 34.23 -14.66
CA VAL A 117 -18.37 32.86 -14.38
C VAL A 117 -19.52 31.99 -13.90
N GLU A 118 -19.78 30.89 -14.62
CA GLU A 118 -20.74 29.88 -14.22
C GLU A 118 -20.10 28.86 -13.27
N ILE A 119 -20.85 28.47 -12.22
CA ILE A 119 -20.46 27.42 -11.28
C ILE A 119 -21.20 26.12 -11.61
N VAL A 120 -20.46 25.05 -11.81
CA VAL A 120 -20.97 23.68 -11.96
C VAL A 120 -20.47 22.84 -10.78
N ARG A 121 -21.39 22.28 -10.01
CA ARG A 121 -21.07 21.42 -8.85
C ARG A 121 -21.04 19.95 -9.24
N ARG A 122 -20.10 19.21 -8.65
CA ARG A 122 -19.98 17.75 -8.76
C ARG A 122 -19.70 17.17 -7.39
N TYR A 123 -20.18 15.95 -7.16
CA TYR A 123 -20.09 15.29 -5.86
C TYR A 123 -19.26 14.02 -6.03
N MET A 124 -18.05 14.05 -5.50
CA MET A 124 -17.13 12.91 -5.57
C MET A 124 -17.38 12.00 -4.39
N ARG A 125 -17.54 10.70 -4.65
CA ARG A 125 -17.57 9.66 -3.62
C ARG A 125 -16.68 8.50 -4.00
N LEU A 126 -16.24 7.77 -2.99
CA LEU A 126 -15.40 6.59 -3.14
C LEU A 126 -16.14 5.38 -2.58
N GLU A 127 -16.27 4.34 -3.39
CA GLU A 127 -16.82 3.04 -2.99
C GLU A 127 -16.06 2.47 -1.78
N GLU A 128 -16.74 1.62 -1.03
CA GLU A 128 -16.10 0.88 0.06
C GLU A 128 -14.92 0.07 -0.48
N ASN A 129 -13.91 -0.07 0.37
CA ASN A 129 -12.77 -0.96 0.13
C ASN A 129 -11.93 -0.62 -1.11
N VAL A 130 -11.74 0.66 -1.39
CA VAL A 130 -10.83 1.15 -2.45
C VAL A 130 -9.60 1.79 -1.80
N SER A 131 -8.52 1.99 -2.56
CA SER A 131 -7.28 2.59 -2.04
C SER A 131 -7.53 3.97 -1.41
N LEU A 132 -7.01 4.16 -0.19
CA LEU A 132 -7.08 5.42 0.57
C LEU A 132 -5.92 6.38 0.24
N LYS A 133 -5.15 6.09 -0.81
CA LYS A 133 -4.08 6.99 -1.27
C LYS A 133 -4.70 8.27 -1.81
N ALA A 134 -4.01 9.40 -1.62
CA ALA A 134 -4.42 10.66 -2.21
C ALA A 134 -4.42 10.56 -3.74
N VAL A 135 -5.51 11.00 -4.38
CA VAL A 135 -5.67 11.02 -5.84
C VAL A 135 -5.83 12.45 -6.32
N GLN A 136 -5.12 12.80 -7.39
CA GLN A 136 -5.23 14.09 -8.06
C GLN A 136 -6.30 14.03 -9.16
N PHE A 137 -7.24 14.96 -9.13
CA PHE A 137 -8.35 15.07 -10.06
C PHE A 137 -8.32 16.38 -10.84
N MET A 138 -8.86 16.32 -12.06
CA MET A 138 -9.09 17.45 -12.96
C MET A 138 -10.54 17.47 -13.45
N ALA A 139 -10.98 18.63 -13.95
CA ALA A 139 -12.28 18.77 -14.59
C ALA A 139 -12.17 18.60 -16.12
N THR A 140 -13.21 18.02 -16.71
CA THR A 140 -13.41 17.92 -18.16
C THR A 140 -14.79 18.45 -18.52
N ILE A 141 -14.97 18.95 -19.73
CA ILE A 141 -16.24 19.42 -20.29
C ILE A 141 -16.28 19.13 -21.80
N VAL A 142 -17.44 18.84 -22.36
CA VAL A 142 -17.60 18.64 -23.81
C VAL A 142 -18.15 19.93 -24.44
N LEU A 143 -17.39 20.51 -25.38
CA LEU A 143 -17.78 21.67 -26.17
C LEU A 143 -17.76 21.31 -27.65
N ASP A 144 -18.88 21.52 -28.35
CA ASP A 144 -19.01 21.20 -29.78
C ASP A 144 -18.58 19.76 -30.15
N GLY A 145 -18.87 18.81 -29.26
CA GLY A 145 -18.49 17.40 -29.43
C GLY A 145 -17.05 17.05 -29.05
N GLU A 146 -16.23 18.02 -28.64
CA GLU A 146 -14.86 17.79 -28.20
C GLU A 146 -14.71 17.87 -26.68
N THR A 147 -14.01 16.89 -26.09
CA THR A 147 -13.64 16.92 -24.66
C THR A 147 -12.49 17.91 -24.44
N VAL A 148 -12.74 18.91 -23.60
CA VAL A 148 -11.78 19.91 -23.15
C VAL A 148 -11.41 19.61 -21.69
N THR A 149 -10.11 19.66 -21.37
CA THR A 149 -9.59 19.46 -20.02
C THR A 149 -8.95 20.74 -19.50
N ASN A 150 -8.89 20.91 -18.17
CA ASN A 150 -8.21 22.04 -17.54
C ASN A 150 -6.67 21.87 -17.47
N SER A 151 -6.12 20.78 -18.00
CA SER A 151 -4.68 20.46 -18.04
C SER A 151 -4.01 20.87 -19.36
N TYR A 152 -4.78 21.40 -20.32
CA TYR A 152 -4.29 21.78 -21.63
C TYR A 152 -4.71 23.21 -21.99
N SER A 153 -3.76 24.14 -21.95
CA SER A 153 -3.90 25.48 -22.52
C SER A 153 -2.71 25.75 -23.45
N GLU A 154 -2.99 26.16 -24.68
CA GLU A 154 -1.97 26.62 -25.64
C GLU A 154 -1.60 28.09 -25.48
N TYR A 155 -2.26 28.80 -24.55
CA TYR A 155 -1.94 30.17 -24.19
C TYR A 155 -1.29 30.24 -22.80
N PRO A 156 -0.36 31.18 -22.55
CA PRO A 156 0.49 31.19 -21.35
C PRO A 156 -0.22 31.61 -20.05
N THR A 157 -1.55 31.71 -20.02
CA THR A 157 -2.29 32.13 -18.82
C THR A 157 -2.95 30.92 -18.15
N ASP A 158 -2.12 30.18 -17.40
CA ASP A 158 -2.44 29.41 -16.18
C ASP A 158 -3.74 28.59 -16.10
N PHE A 159 -3.87 27.51 -16.89
CA PHE A 159 -4.78 26.41 -16.53
C PHE A 159 -3.98 25.15 -16.18
N LYS A 160 -3.61 25.07 -14.89
CA LYS A 160 -3.20 23.85 -14.17
C LYS A 160 -3.96 23.76 -12.84
N SER A 161 -5.29 23.78 -12.88
CA SER A 161 -6.09 23.59 -11.67
C SER A 161 -6.35 22.10 -11.46
N SER A 162 -6.08 21.58 -10.27
CA SER A 162 -6.42 20.22 -9.88
C SER A 162 -6.80 20.21 -8.42
N VAL A 163 -7.56 19.20 -8.00
CA VAL A 163 -7.86 18.95 -6.59
C VAL A 163 -7.31 17.60 -6.16
N PHE A 164 -6.87 17.50 -4.91
CA PHE A 164 -6.40 16.27 -4.29
C PHE A 164 -7.42 15.82 -3.26
N ILE A 165 -7.89 14.57 -3.37
CA ILE A 165 -8.75 13.97 -2.36
C ILE A 165 -7.99 12.80 -1.74
N LYS A 166 -7.82 12.83 -0.41
CA LYS A 166 -7.29 11.72 0.39
C LYS A 166 -8.42 11.11 1.22
N PRO A 167 -8.98 9.95 0.83
CA PRO A 167 -10.06 9.33 1.57
C PRO A 167 -9.65 8.90 2.99
N THR A 168 -10.63 8.86 3.89
CA THR A 168 -10.52 8.48 5.30
C THR A 168 -11.35 7.23 5.59
N VAL A 169 -10.87 6.39 6.50
CA VAL A 169 -11.59 5.17 6.93
C VAL A 169 -12.85 5.57 7.72
N PRO A 170 -14.00 4.92 7.50
CA PRO A 170 -15.17 5.07 8.36
C PRO A 170 -14.84 4.84 9.85
N PRO A 171 -15.35 5.67 10.76
CA PRO A 171 -15.08 5.51 12.19
C PRO A 171 -15.81 4.29 12.75
N VAL A 172 -15.22 3.64 13.76
CA VAL A 172 -15.92 2.66 14.59
C VAL A 172 -16.40 3.37 15.85
N LEU A 173 -17.71 3.37 16.08
CA LEU A 173 -18.32 3.94 17.28
C LEU A 173 -18.06 3.09 18.52
N LEU A 174 -17.77 3.77 19.63
CA LEU A 174 -17.70 3.17 20.96
C LEU A 174 -19.05 3.31 21.66
N SER A 175 -19.37 2.41 22.59
CA SER A 175 -20.59 2.52 23.40
C SER A 175 -20.65 3.81 24.24
N THR A 176 -19.49 4.36 24.62
CA THR A 176 -19.36 5.63 25.35
C THR A 176 -19.66 6.86 24.49
N GLU A 177 -19.86 6.68 23.19
CA GLU A 177 -20.12 7.76 22.23
C GLU A 177 -21.60 7.79 21.80
N LEU A 178 -22.43 7.07 22.56
CA LEU A 178 -23.86 7.02 22.39
C LEU A 178 -24.54 7.59 23.64
N ASP A 179 -25.41 8.58 23.43
CA ASP A 179 -26.26 9.12 24.47
C ASP A 179 -27.58 8.34 24.52
N LEU A 180 -27.82 7.67 25.65
CA LEU A 180 -29.05 6.92 25.91
C LEU A 180 -30.15 7.82 26.49
N ILE A 181 -31.33 7.77 25.89
CA ILE A 181 -32.59 8.26 26.45
C ILE A 181 -33.50 7.06 26.64
N VAL A 182 -34.09 6.92 27.84
CA VAL A 182 -35.07 5.87 28.13
C VAL A 182 -36.42 6.51 28.39
N ASP A 183 -37.43 6.02 27.68
CA ASP A 183 -38.85 6.33 27.87
C ASP A 183 -39.46 5.19 28.67
N TYR A 184 -39.47 5.37 29.99
CA TYR A 184 -40.10 4.43 30.91
C TYR A 184 -41.61 4.56 30.82
N ASP A 185 -42.33 3.44 30.89
CA ASP A 185 -43.80 3.42 30.83
C ASP A 185 -44.37 4.00 29.51
N ALA A 186 -43.66 3.84 28.39
CA ALA A 186 -44.10 4.25 27.05
C ALA A 186 -45.47 3.65 26.68
N LEU A 187 -45.78 2.48 27.24
CA LEU A 187 -47.13 1.97 27.44
C LEU A 187 -47.17 1.23 28.78
N ASN A 188 -48.04 1.64 29.69
CA ASN A 188 -48.24 0.95 30.97
C ASN A 188 -49.71 0.65 31.22
N ILE A 189 -50.02 -0.63 31.42
CA ILE A 189 -51.27 -1.12 31.99
C ILE A 189 -50.92 -1.62 33.39
N THR A 190 -51.33 -0.85 34.40
CA THR A 190 -50.84 -0.95 35.78
C THR A 190 -50.74 -2.39 36.29
N GLY A 191 -49.49 -2.82 36.53
CA GLY A 191 -49.16 -4.12 37.13
C GLY A 191 -49.32 -5.33 36.21
N LEU A 192 -49.66 -5.13 34.94
CA LEU A 192 -49.96 -6.22 34.01
C LEU A 192 -49.10 -6.17 32.73
N LEU A 193 -48.85 -4.98 32.19
CA LEU A 193 -48.05 -4.78 30.98
C LEU A 193 -47.28 -3.48 31.08
N ASP A 194 -46.00 -3.53 30.72
CA ASP A 194 -45.13 -2.37 30.62
C ASP A 194 -44.29 -2.44 29.35
N ILE A 195 -44.09 -1.30 28.69
CA ILE A 195 -43.17 -1.11 27.57
C ILE A 195 -42.25 0.03 27.89
N ASP A 196 -40.94 -0.26 27.87
CA ASP A 196 -39.90 0.75 27.88
C ASP A 196 -39.30 0.89 26.47
N MET A 197 -39.01 2.12 26.06
CA MET A 197 -38.31 2.39 24.81
C MET A 197 -36.93 3.01 25.09
N TYR A 198 -35.91 2.50 24.39
CA TYR A 198 -34.52 2.92 24.53
C TYR A 198 -34.07 3.55 23.22
N TYR A 199 -33.58 4.78 23.29
CA TYR A 199 -33.12 5.55 22.14
C TYR A 199 -31.66 5.94 22.30
N TRP A 200 -30.87 5.67 21.27
CA TRP A 200 -29.47 6.09 21.22
C TRP A 200 -29.25 7.09 20.10
N GLU A 201 -28.30 8.00 20.31
CA GLU A 201 -27.80 8.93 19.30
C GLU A 201 -26.30 9.11 19.52
N GLY A 202 -25.57 9.37 18.45
CA GLY A 202 -24.15 9.67 18.58
C GLY A 202 -23.92 11.05 19.18
N VAL A 203 -22.80 11.20 19.87
CA VAL A 203 -22.37 12.51 20.36
C VAL A 203 -21.94 13.43 19.21
N ASN A 204 -21.90 14.74 19.47
CA ASN A 204 -21.30 15.73 18.57
C ASN A 204 -21.88 15.74 17.14
N GLY A 205 -23.21 15.65 17.01
CA GLY A 205 -23.90 15.77 15.72
C GLY A 205 -23.82 14.51 14.85
N LEU A 206 -23.57 13.34 15.44
CA LEU A 206 -23.76 12.06 14.75
C LEU A 206 -25.12 11.48 15.10
N TRP A 207 -25.93 11.15 14.09
CA TRP A 207 -27.21 10.49 14.30
C TRP A 207 -27.46 9.43 13.22
N PHE A 208 -28.31 8.47 13.54
CA PHE A 208 -28.66 7.40 12.62
C PHE A 208 -29.82 7.83 11.71
N VAL A 209 -29.70 7.51 10.42
CA VAL A 209 -30.69 7.82 9.39
C VAL A 209 -31.38 6.56 8.85
N HIS A 210 -30.72 5.40 8.91
CA HIS A 210 -31.30 4.11 8.52
C HIS A 210 -31.13 3.04 9.60
N ASN A 211 -32.18 2.23 9.80
CA ASN A 211 -32.19 1.05 10.66
C ASN A 211 -32.55 -0.18 9.82
N TYR A 212 -31.58 -1.08 9.63
CA TYR A 212 -31.74 -2.29 8.84
C TYR A 212 -32.27 -3.48 9.66
N GLY A 213 -32.41 -3.32 10.98
CA GLY A 213 -32.86 -4.38 11.88
C GLY A 213 -31.75 -5.37 12.28
N LEU A 214 -32.18 -6.48 12.86
CA LEU A 214 -31.34 -7.62 13.24
C LEU A 214 -31.13 -8.56 12.05
N ASN A 215 -29.94 -9.16 11.97
CA ASN A 215 -29.66 -10.23 11.00
C ASN A 215 -30.55 -11.46 11.21
N GLU A 216 -30.70 -11.83 12.48
CA GLU A 216 -31.50 -12.95 12.94
C GLU A 216 -32.34 -12.50 14.13
N SER A 217 -33.50 -13.11 14.32
CA SER A 217 -34.41 -12.83 15.44
C SER A 217 -34.84 -14.13 16.11
N VAL A 218 -35.09 -14.07 17.42
CA VAL A 218 -35.69 -15.17 18.17
C VAL A 218 -37.09 -15.43 17.60
N GLU A 219 -37.40 -16.70 17.32
CA GLU A 219 -38.74 -17.10 16.89
C GLU A 219 -39.70 -17.04 18.08
N VAL A 220 -40.58 -16.03 18.12
CA VAL A 220 -41.59 -15.85 19.16
C VAL A 220 -43.00 -16.04 18.57
N PRO A 221 -43.87 -16.85 19.19
CA PRO A 221 -45.28 -16.92 18.79
C PRO A 221 -45.94 -15.55 18.86
N ASN A 222 -46.81 -15.25 17.89
CA ASN A 222 -47.50 -13.96 17.78
C ASN A 222 -46.56 -12.74 17.76
N GLU A 223 -45.40 -12.88 17.09
CA GLU A 223 -44.45 -11.79 16.86
C GLU A 223 -45.13 -10.53 16.28
N GLY A 224 -44.61 -9.37 16.65
CA GLY A 224 -45.11 -8.09 16.17
C GLY A 224 -44.94 -7.95 14.66
N THR A 225 -45.81 -7.18 14.01
CA THR A 225 -45.80 -7.03 12.54
C THR A 225 -44.56 -6.34 11.97
N SER A 226 -43.75 -5.68 12.80
CA SER A 226 -42.55 -4.95 12.37
C SER A 226 -41.40 -5.04 13.39
N PHE A 227 -41.44 -6.03 14.28
CA PHE A 227 -40.50 -6.18 15.38
C PHE A 227 -39.66 -7.45 15.21
N GLN A 228 -38.39 -7.33 15.59
CA GLN A 228 -37.43 -8.41 15.58
C GLN A 228 -36.93 -8.61 17.01
N THR A 229 -37.30 -9.75 17.59
CA THR A 229 -36.91 -10.10 18.96
C THR A 229 -35.44 -10.49 19.01
N SER A 230 -34.67 -9.85 19.90
CA SER A 230 -33.28 -10.22 20.17
C SER A 230 -33.12 -11.16 21.36
N TYR A 231 -34.05 -11.12 22.31
CA TYR A 231 -34.07 -12.03 23.46
C TYR A 231 -35.47 -12.18 24.07
N GLY A 232 -35.66 -13.32 24.73
CA GLY A 232 -36.76 -13.60 25.66
C GLY A 232 -36.19 -14.16 26.96
N LEU A 233 -36.62 -13.64 28.10
CA LEU A 233 -36.10 -14.04 29.42
C LEU A 233 -37.23 -14.13 30.45
N SER A 234 -37.08 -15.10 31.35
CA SER A 234 -37.94 -15.32 32.53
C SER A 234 -39.44 -15.43 32.24
N GLY A 235 -39.84 -15.78 31.01
CA GLY A 235 -41.24 -15.85 30.55
C GLY A 235 -41.95 -14.49 30.42
N ASN A 236 -41.28 -13.40 30.82
CA ASN A 236 -41.93 -12.11 31.03
C ASN A 236 -41.25 -10.93 30.34
N TYR A 237 -39.97 -11.08 29.95
CA TYR A 237 -39.18 -10.01 29.37
C TYR A 237 -38.85 -10.34 27.93
N LYS A 238 -39.36 -9.55 27.00
CA LYS A 238 -39.07 -9.64 25.57
C LYS A 238 -38.41 -8.34 25.15
N GLY A 239 -37.29 -8.41 24.43
CA GLY A 239 -36.64 -7.20 23.92
C GLY A 239 -36.07 -7.38 22.52
N GLY A 240 -36.00 -6.27 21.78
CA GLY A 240 -35.70 -6.28 20.36
C GLY A 240 -35.80 -4.90 19.72
N VAL A 241 -35.84 -4.85 18.40
CA VAL A 241 -35.84 -3.61 17.60
C VAL A 241 -36.90 -3.67 16.50
N PHE A 242 -37.26 -2.51 15.99
CA PHE A 242 -38.05 -2.42 14.75
C PHE A 242 -37.13 -2.57 13.53
N SER A 243 -37.64 -3.16 12.45
CA SER A 243 -36.98 -3.12 11.14
C SER A 243 -37.55 -1.96 10.31
N GLY A 244 -36.65 -1.15 9.70
CA GLY A 244 -37.03 0.01 8.89
C GLY A 244 -37.43 1.26 9.69
N SER A 245 -38.11 2.20 9.04
CA SER A 245 -38.60 3.43 9.67
C SER A 245 -39.83 3.15 10.52
N ALA A 246 -39.70 3.26 11.84
CA ALA A 246 -40.82 3.19 12.76
C ALA A 246 -41.91 4.20 12.35
N SER A 247 -43.13 3.69 12.12
CA SER A 247 -44.33 4.49 11.87
C SER A 247 -44.43 5.67 12.84
N SER A 248 -44.99 6.80 12.39
CA SER A 248 -45.27 7.96 13.26
C SER A 248 -46.21 7.62 14.42
N THR A 249 -46.94 6.50 14.34
CA THR A 249 -47.77 5.97 15.41
C THR A 249 -47.41 4.51 15.65
N LEU A 250 -46.79 4.23 16.80
CA LEU A 250 -46.46 2.88 17.25
C LEU A 250 -47.64 2.29 18.02
N ARG A 251 -47.89 1.00 17.81
CA ARG A 251 -48.95 0.26 18.48
C ARG A 251 -48.41 -1.04 19.06
N LEU A 252 -49.08 -1.57 20.08
CA LEU A 252 -48.68 -2.81 20.75
C LEU A 252 -48.57 -3.98 19.77
N SER A 253 -49.51 -4.11 18.83
CA SER A 253 -49.50 -5.15 17.78
C SER A 253 -48.25 -5.12 16.89
N MET A 254 -47.55 -3.98 16.82
CA MET A 254 -46.28 -3.87 16.10
C MET A 254 -45.14 -4.55 16.86
N VAL A 255 -45.25 -4.69 18.19
CA VAL A 255 -44.25 -5.31 19.08
C VAL A 255 -44.63 -6.75 19.43
N HIS A 256 -45.90 -7.04 19.74
CA HIS A 256 -46.39 -8.39 20.01
C HIS A 256 -47.92 -8.44 19.82
N GLN A 257 -48.43 -9.51 19.22
CA GLN A 257 -49.86 -9.68 18.92
C GLN A 257 -50.56 -10.59 19.95
N TYR A 258 -51.85 -10.37 20.18
CA TYR A 258 -52.71 -11.27 20.98
C TYR A 258 -52.26 -11.54 22.42
N LEU A 259 -51.68 -10.53 23.10
CA LEU A 259 -51.31 -10.65 24.51
C LEU A 259 -52.56 -10.88 25.39
N PRO A 260 -52.56 -11.87 26.31
CA PRO A 260 -53.74 -12.19 27.13
C PRO A 260 -54.25 -11.05 28.03
N VAL A 261 -53.36 -10.11 28.35
CA VAL A 261 -53.65 -8.93 29.18
C VAL A 261 -54.49 -7.86 28.47
N VAL A 262 -54.53 -7.90 27.13
CA VAL A 262 -55.20 -6.89 26.31
C VAL A 262 -56.54 -7.44 25.83
N ASN A 263 -57.60 -6.63 25.92
CA ASN A 263 -58.91 -7.07 25.47
C ASN A 263 -58.88 -7.39 23.96
N PRO A 264 -59.59 -8.43 23.50
CA PRO A 264 -59.67 -8.74 22.07
C PRO A 264 -60.13 -7.54 21.24
N GLY A 265 -59.34 -7.16 20.24
CA GLY A 265 -59.63 -6.03 19.34
C GLY A 265 -59.09 -4.67 19.79
N GLU A 266 -58.53 -4.57 21.00
CA GLU A 266 -57.77 -3.39 21.42
C GLU A 266 -56.33 -3.45 20.88
N ASP A 267 -55.82 -2.30 20.44
CA ASP A 267 -54.43 -2.14 20.03
C ASP A 267 -53.88 -0.82 20.59
N PRO A 268 -53.44 -0.83 21.86
CA PRO A 268 -52.96 0.37 22.55
C PRO A 268 -51.84 1.06 21.79
N VAL A 269 -51.85 2.40 21.85
CA VAL A 269 -50.79 3.22 21.26
C VAL A 269 -49.60 3.24 22.23
N ILE A 270 -48.42 3.03 21.69
CA ILE A 270 -47.17 3.20 22.43
C ILE A 270 -46.74 4.67 22.25
N HIS A 271 -46.60 5.38 23.36
CA HIS A 271 -46.16 6.77 23.35
C HIS A 271 -44.66 6.83 23.07
N ARG A 272 -44.25 7.79 22.23
CA ARG A 272 -42.86 7.93 21.78
C ARG A 272 -42.37 9.33 22.12
N ILE A 273 -41.40 9.47 23.02
CA ILE A 273 -40.82 10.79 23.35
C ILE A 273 -39.70 11.26 22.40
N SER A 274 -39.16 10.37 21.56
CA SER A 274 -38.03 10.68 20.67
C SER A 274 -38.16 10.03 19.30
N ASN A 275 -37.86 10.76 18.22
CA ASN A 275 -37.91 10.25 16.84
C ASN A 275 -36.60 9.60 16.36
N ARG A 276 -35.60 9.41 17.23
CA ARG A 276 -34.30 8.79 16.92
C ARG A 276 -34.45 7.42 16.24
N VAL A 277 -33.66 7.18 15.19
CA VAL A 277 -33.73 5.94 14.38
C VAL A 277 -33.20 4.71 15.13
N MET A 278 -32.14 4.85 15.91
CA MET A 278 -31.62 3.78 16.76
C MET A 278 -32.50 3.63 18.00
N CYS A 279 -33.50 2.74 17.90
CA CYS A 279 -34.49 2.50 18.93
C CYS A 279 -34.70 1.01 19.18
N ALA A 280 -34.63 0.60 20.46
CA ALA A 280 -34.98 -0.73 20.93
C ALA A 280 -36.15 -0.66 21.92
N VAL A 281 -36.88 -1.76 22.06
CA VAL A 281 -38.05 -1.87 22.93
C VAL A 281 -37.86 -3.04 23.89
N LYS A 282 -38.26 -2.83 25.15
CA LYS A 282 -38.43 -3.87 26.16
C LYS A 282 -39.91 -3.97 26.49
N LEU A 283 -40.51 -5.14 26.29
CA LEU A 283 -41.86 -5.49 26.72
C LEU A 283 -41.78 -6.37 27.98
N THR A 284 -42.52 -5.97 29.00
CA THR A 284 -42.68 -6.69 30.26
C THR A 284 -44.15 -7.09 30.45
N THR A 285 -44.44 -8.38 30.29
CA THR A 285 -45.76 -9.00 30.53
C THR A 285 -45.61 -10.52 30.50
N GLN A 286 -46.55 -11.29 31.05
CA GLN A 286 -46.58 -12.74 30.80
C GLN A 286 -46.79 -13.02 29.31
N ILE A 287 -45.85 -13.70 28.67
CA ILE A 287 -45.93 -14.10 27.26
C ILE A 287 -45.89 -15.64 27.19
N PRO A 288 -47.01 -16.30 26.81
CA PRO A 288 -47.02 -17.75 26.62
C PRO A 288 -45.94 -18.20 25.64
N ASP A 289 -45.23 -19.27 26.00
CA ASP A 289 -44.21 -19.91 25.16
C ASP A 289 -43.06 -18.97 24.72
N LEU A 290 -42.77 -17.92 25.50
CA LEU A 290 -41.61 -17.07 25.25
C LEU A 290 -40.30 -17.87 25.42
N PRO A 291 -39.45 -17.96 24.38
CA PRO A 291 -38.18 -18.66 24.49
C PRO A 291 -37.26 -18.02 25.54
N HIS A 292 -36.49 -18.85 26.26
CA HIS A 292 -35.45 -18.38 27.18
C HIS A 292 -34.10 -18.33 26.46
N GLU A 293 -33.89 -17.29 25.65
CA GLU A 293 -32.76 -17.18 24.72
C GLU A 293 -32.28 -15.74 24.57
N VAL A 294 -30.97 -15.57 24.37
CA VAL A 294 -30.32 -14.30 24.01
C VAL A 294 -29.49 -14.53 22.75
N LEU A 295 -29.98 -14.04 21.61
CA LEU A 295 -29.41 -14.36 20.29
C LEU A 295 -28.09 -13.62 20.00
N ASN A 296 -27.80 -12.52 20.71
CA ASN A 296 -26.66 -11.62 20.45
C ASN A 296 -26.54 -11.22 18.96
N SER A 297 -27.68 -11.11 18.28
CA SER A 297 -27.77 -10.82 16.85
C SER A 297 -27.24 -9.42 16.55
N LYS A 298 -26.68 -9.27 15.35
CA LYS A 298 -26.10 -8.01 14.88
C LYS A 298 -27.21 -7.09 14.39
N TRP A 299 -27.34 -5.95 15.06
CA TRP A 299 -28.20 -4.82 14.71
C TRP A 299 -27.43 -3.81 13.86
N ARG A 300 -27.92 -3.52 12.65
CA ARG A 300 -27.22 -2.68 11.67
C ARG A 300 -27.90 -1.34 11.46
N LEU A 301 -27.13 -0.27 11.54
CA LEU A 301 -27.59 1.12 11.42
C LEU A 301 -26.62 1.93 10.56
N ARG A 302 -27.13 2.95 9.87
CA ARG A 302 -26.31 3.89 9.11
C ARG A 302 -26.42 5.29 9.67
N ASP A 303 -25.28 5.96 9.81
CA ASP A 303 -25.22 7.34 10.29
C ASP A 303 -25.48 8.38 9.17
N ASN A 304 -25.62 9.63 9.58
CA ASN A 304 -25.82 10.78 8.72
C ASN A 304 -24.65 11.06 7.76
N TYR A 305 -23.48 10.46 7.96
CA TYR A 305 -22.33 10.53 7.04
C TYR A 305 -22.24 9.31 6.11
N GLY A 306 -23.21 8.40 6.18
CA GLY A 306 -23.29 7.19 5.36
C GLY A 306 -22.47 6.01 5.86
N ASN A 307 -21.86 6.09 7.05
CA ASN A 307 -21.09 4.98 7.62
C ASN A 307 -22.02 3.93 8.23
N LEU A 308 -21.72 2.66 7.95
CA LEU A 308 -22.39 1.52 8.56
C LEU A 308 -21.81 1.22 9.94
N HIS A 309 -22.68 1.12 10.93
CA HIS A 309 -22.36 0.72 12.29
C HIS A 309 -23.13 -0.54 12.67
N VAL A 310 -22.51 -1.39 13.48
CA VAL A 310 -23.11 -2.65 13.94
C VAL A 310 -23.04 -2.73 15.44
N PHE A 311 -24.15 -3.11 16.05
CA PHE A 311 -24.30 -3.27 17.49
C PHE A 311 -24.93 -4.62 17.82
N LYS A 312 -24.89 -5.02 19.08
CA LYS A 312 -25.74 -6.09 19.63
C LYS A 312 -26.52 -5.55 20.82
N ILE A 313 -27.73 -6.07 21.02
CA ILE A 313 -28.55 -5.74 22.19
C ILE A 313 -28.12 -6.63 23.34
N VAL A 314 -27.81 -6.03 24.48
CA VAL A 314 -27.36 -6.72 25.69
C VAL A 314 -28.38 -6.50 26.80
N PRO A 315 -29.19 -7.52 27.14
CA PRO A 315 -30.06 -7.45 28.30
C PRO A 315 -29.24 -7.50 29.60
N TYR A 316 -29.65 -6.72 30.60
CA TYR A 316 -29.14 -6.80 31.97
C TYR A 316 -30.30 -6.74 32.97
N GLU A 317 -30.02 -6.91 34.27
CA GLU A 317 -31.06 -7.07 35.31
C GLU A 317 -32.08 -8.17 34.94
N SER A 318 -31.57 -9.33 34.53
CA SER A 318 -32.40 -10.49 34.12
C SER A 318 -33.37 -10.22 32.96
N GLY A 319 -33.02 -9.26 32.08
CA GLY A 319 -33.83 -8.88 30.91
C GLY A 319 -34.72 -7.66 31.13
N ASN A 320 -34.77 -7.12 32.35
CA ASN A 320 -35.56 -5.95 32.68
C ASN A 320 -34.98 -4.64 32.11
N ARG A 321 -33.71 -4.64 31.68
CA ARG A 321 -33.08 -3.46 31.07
C ARG A 321 -32.22 -3.82 29.88
N LEU A 322 -31.95 -2.81 29.05
CA LEU A 322 -31.26 -2.91 27.76
C LEU A 322 -30.07 -1.97 27.67
N THR A 323 -28.97 -2.46 27.08
CA THR A 323 -27.89 -1.64 26.55
C THR A 323 -27.45 -2.17 25.19
N VAL A 324 -26.50 -1.47 24.56
CA VAL A 324 -25.90 -1.88 23.29
C VAL A 324 -24.39 -1.96 23.41
N GLU A 325 -23.81 -2.90 22.67
CA GLU A 325 -22.36 -3.00 22.51
C GLU A 325 -22.01 -2.95 21.02
N PRO A 326 -21.01 -2.13 20.60
CA PRO A 326 -20.56 -2.11 19.22
C PRO A 326 -19.91 -3.44 18.85
N VAL A 327 -20.13 -3.87 17.60
CA VAL A 327 -19.62 -5.11 17.04
C VAL A 327 -18.69 -4.77 15.90
N LYS A 328 -17.44 -5.22 15.99
CA LYS A 328 -16.49 -5.12 14.89
C LYS A 328 -16.90 -6.10 13.79
N LEU A 329 -17.07 -5.61 12.57
CA LEU A 329 -17.34 -6.45 11.40
C LEU A 329 -16.17 -7.41 11.17
N ALA A 330 -16.48 -8.70 11.01
CA ALA A 330 -15.47 -9.71 10.82
C ALA A 330 -14.81 -9.56 9.44
N ARG A 331 -13.48 -9.73 9.40
CA ARG A 331 -12.68 -9.78 8.18
C ARG A 331 -11.95 -11.12 8.10
N ARG A 332 -11.81 -11.65 6.89
CA ARG A 332 -10.99 -12.86 6.66
C ARG A 332 -10.42 -12.87 5.24
N PRO A 333 -9.27 -13.53 5.03
CA PRO A 333 -8.85 -13.87 3.69
C PRO A 333 -9.83 -14.89 3.09
N GLN A 334 -10.16 -14.69 1.83
CA GLN A 334 -10.92 -15.63 0.99
C GLN A 334 -9.99 -16.40 0.04
N HIS A 335 -8.98 -15.71 -0.50
CA HIS A 335 -7.85 -16.30 -1.23
C HIS A 335 -6.57 -15.98 -0.49
N PHE A 336 -5.69 -16.96 -0.28
CA PHE A 336 -4.40 -16.73 0.34
C PHE A 336 -3.34 -17.72 -0.15
N HIS A 337 -2.49 -17.27 -1.07
CA HIS A 337 -1.49 -18.09 -1.74
C HIS A 337 -0.09 -17.49 -1.63
N ILE A 338 0.92 -18.35 -1.62
CA ILE A 338 2.32 -17.99 -1.81
C ILE A 338 2.80 -18.66 -3.09
N VAL A 339 3.40 -17.89 -4.00
CA VAL A 339 3.89 -18.37 -5.29
C VAL A 339 5.28 -17.81 -5.59
N LEU A 340 6.02 -18.48 -6.47
CA LEU A 340 7.28 -17.97 -6.97
C LEU A 340 7.05 -17.05 -8.18
N ALA A 341 7.96 -16.11 -8.41
CA ALA A 341 7.85 -15.15 -9.53
C ALA A 341 7.86 -15.82 -10.92
N ASN A 342 8.35 -17.05 -11.04
CA ASN A 342 8.32 -17.85 -12.26
C ASN A 342 7.02 -18.68 -12.42
N GLY A 343 6.07 -18.55 -11.51
CA GLY A 343 4.81 -19.31 -11.49
C GLY A 343 4.95 -20.79 -11.15
N GLN A 344 6.13 -21.25 -10.71
CA GLN A 344 6.35 -22.63 -10.28
C GLN A 344 6.22 -22.76 -8.76
N ASP A 345 6.07 -24.00 -8.27
CA ASP A 345 6.05 -24.29 -6.82
C ASP A 345 7.46 -24.47 -6.23
N SER A 346 8.47 -24.64 -7.09
CA SER A 346 9.86 -24.80 -6.64
C SER A 346 10.87 -24.02 -7.48
N THR A 347 11.97 -23.63 -6.83
CA THR A 347 13.11 -22.97 -7.47
C THR A 347 14.38 -23.32 -6.73
N ASP A 348 15.50 -23.28 -7.46
CA ASP A 348 16.84 -23.34 -6.90
C ASP A 348 17.64 -22.04 -7.13
N ALA A 349 16.94 -20.98 -7.52
CA ALA A 349 17.50 -19.69 -7.86
C ALA A 349 17.85 -18.82 -6.65
N LEU A 350 18.58 -19.38 -5.68
CA LEU A 350 19.05 -18.69 -4.48
C LEU A 350 20.47 -19.11 -4.11
N TYR A 351 21.47 -18.25 -4.35
CA TYR A 351 22.81 -18.44 -3.80
C TYR A 351 22.84 -18.18 -2.29
N ALA A 352 23.41 -19.13 -1.52
CA ALA A 352 23.56 -19.04 -0.07
C ALA A 352 24.77 -18.16 0.34
N ASN A 353 24.74 -16.87 0.01
CA ASN A 353 25.84 -15.92 0.26
C ASN A 353 25.47 -14.78 1.23
N GLY A 354 24.29 -14.84 1.87
CA GLY A 354 23.80 -13.79 2.76
C GLY A 354 23.40 -12.48 2.06
N ARG A 355 23.42 -12.42 0.72
CA ARG A 355 23.13 -11.20 -0.05
C ARG A 355 22.11 -11.42 -1.16
N HIS A 356 22.21 -12.53 -1.88
CA HIS A 356 21.31 -12.87 -2.96
C HIS A 356 19.89 -13.12 -2.43
N GLN A 357 18.90 -12.63 -3.18
CA GLN A 357 17.49 -12.70 -2.80
C GLN A 357 16.69 -13.50 -3.83
N CYS A 358 15.75 -14.30 -3.35
CA CYS A 358 14.74 -14.99 -4.15
C CYS A 358 13.38 -14.35 -3.89
N LYS A 359 12.76 -13.78 -4.93
CA LYS A 359 11.45 -13.13 -4.83
C LYS A 359 10.34 -14.19 -4.69
N VAL A 360 9.45 -13.96 -3.74
CA VAL A 360 8.18 -14.68 -3.58
C VAL A 360 7.03 -13.67 -3.60
N LEU A 361 5.89 -14.10 -4.13
CA LEU A 361 4.68 -13.29 -4.22
C LEU A 361 3.63 -13.91 -3.30
N ILE A 362 2.98 -13.06 -2.51
CA ILE A 362 1.89 -13.46 -1.64
C ILE A 362 0.61 -12.85 -2.18
N GLU A 363 -0.29 -13.70 -2.65
CA GLU A 363 -1.59 -13.31 -3.20
C GLU A 363 -2.65 -13.38 -2.11
N VAL A 364 -3.42 -12.31 -1.95
CA VAL A 364 -4.50 -12.25 -0.97
C VAL A 364 -5.74 -11.61 -1.59
N THR A 365 -6.89 -12.23 -1.39
CA THR A 365 -8.19 -11.53 -1.52
C THR A 365 -8.85 -11.53 -0.16
N MET A 366 -9.26 -10.36 0.29
CA MET A 366 -9.92 -10.19 1.58
C MET A 366 -11.43 -10.06 1.39
N VAL A 367 -12.19 -10.53 2.38
CA VAL A 367 -13.62 -10.28 2.51
C VAL A 367 -13.95 -9.74 3.89
N GLN A 368 -14.95 -8.87 3.96
CA GLN A 368 -15.55 -8.35 5.18
C GLN A 368 -17.04 -8.68 5.18
N GLU A 369 -17.61 -8.89 6.34
CA GLU A 369 -19.06 -9.07 6.47
C GLU A 369 -19.81 -7.76 6.21
N GLY A 370 -20.77 -7.80 5.28
CA GLY A 370 -21.61 -6.67 4.87
C GLY A 370 -22.94 -6.57 5.62
N ILE A 371 -23.87 -5.76 5.07
CA ILE A 371 -25.16 -5.43 5.71
C ILE A 371 -26.06 -6.64 5.85
N ASN A 372 -26.11 -7.52 4.86
CA ASN A 372 -27.01 -8.68 4.88
C ASN A 372 -26.38 -9.92 5.55
N GLY A 373 -25.22 -9.77 6.21
CA GLY A 373 -24.41 -10.89 6.69
C GLY A 373 -23.61 -11.61 5.58
N ASN A 374 -23.75 -11.18 4.32
CA ASN A 374 -22.96 -11.67 3.21
C ASN A 374 -21.49 -11.21 3.32
N TRP A 375 -20.57 -12.00 2.77
CA TRP A 375 -19.16 -11.62 2.67
C TRP A 375 -18.91 -10.83 1.39
N GLU A 376 -18.39 -9.62 1.53
CA GLU A 376 -18.12 -8.69 0.44
C GLU A 376 -16.61 -8.46 0.32
N SER A 377 -16.10 -8.36 -0.91
CA SER A 377 -14.68 -8.16 -1.15
C SER A 377 -14.19 -6.84 -0.56
N THR A 378 -13.05 -6.89 0.12
CA THR A 378 -12.36 -5.72 0.68
C THR A 378 -10.88 -5.73 0.32
N LEU A 379 -10.22 -4.58 0.39
CA LEU A 379 -8.76 -4.50 0.38
C LEU A 379 -8.17 -4.77 1.77
N LEU A 380 -6.91 -5.19 1.78
CA LEU A 380 -6.02 -5.24 2.91
C LEU A 380 -5.70 -3.83 3.41
N ARG A 381 -5.73 -3.67 4.72
CA ARG A 381 -5.25 -2.48 5.43
C ARG A 381 -3.72 -2.45 5.44
N GLU A 382 -3.14 -1.28 5.64
CA GLU A 382 -1.67 -1.12 5.61
C GLU A 382 -0.97 -1.90 6.74
N ASP A 383 -1.59 -2.01 7.92
CA ASP A 383 -1.12 -2.86 9.02
C ASP A 383 -1.23 -4.36 8.67
N GLU A 384 -2.31 -4.77 8.02
CA GLU A 384 -2.48 -6.13 7.50
C GLU A 384 -1.39 -6.46 6.46
N LYS A 385 -1.12 -5.55 5.50
CA LYS A 385 -0.02 -5.69 4.51
C LYS A 385 1.36 -5.75 5.14
N ALA A 386 1.61 -4.92 6.14
CA ALA A 386 2.87 -4.90 6.89
C ALA A 386 3.07 -6.19 7.69
N SER A 387 1.99 -6.82 8.14
CA SER A 387 2.05 -8.09 8.89
C SER A 387 2.41 -9.31 8.04
N VAL A 388 2.32 -9.21 6.70
CA VAL A 388 2.62 -10.33 5.80
C VAL A 388 4.08 -10.74 5.93
N ALA A 389 4.31 -12.02 6.18
CA ALA A 389 5.64 -12.59 6.31
C ALA A 389 5.70 -14.03 5.76
N VAL A 390 6.90 -14.54 5.53
CA VAL A 390 7.15 -15.93 5.12
C VAL A 390 7.70 -16.71 6.30
N THR A 391 7.24 -17.94 6.47
CA THR A 391 7.67 -18.86 7.54
C THR A 391 7.95 -20.26 7.00
N LEU A 392 8.54 -21.13 7.83
CA LEU A 392 8.63 -22.56 7.50
C LEU A 392 7.22 -23.16 7.42
N TYR A 393 6.99 -24.03 6.43
CA TYR A 393 5.71 -24.73 6.28
C TYR A 393 5.45 -25.65 7.49
N SER A 394 4.35 -25.42 8.19
CA SER A 394 4.00 -26.11 9.44
C SER A 394 2.50 -25.96 9.74
N PRO A 395 1.87 -26.88 10.49
CA PRO A 395 0.55 -26.65 11.07
C PRO A 395 0.57 -25.60 12.20
N ASN A 396 1.74 -25.29 12.77
CA ASN A 396 1.87 -24.22 13.77
C ASN A 396 1.87 -22.84 13.09
N VAL A 397 0.83 -22.04 13.33
CA VAL A 397 0.68 -20.69 12.76
C VAL A 397 1.79 -19.71 13.17
N ASN A 398 2.47 -19.98 14.29
CA ASN A 398 3.56 -19.15 14.82
C ASN A 398 4.95 -19.71 14.50
N GLN A 399 5.06 -20.67 13.58
CA GLN A 399 6.33 -21.26 13.19
C GLN A 399 7.30 -20.18 12.66
N PRO A 400 8.53 -20.06 13.20
CA PRO A 400 9.53 -19.15 12.64
C PRO A 400 10.18 -19.72 11.37
N LEU A 401 10.92 -18.86 10.65
CA LEU A 401 11.86 -19.32 9.63
C LEU A 401 12.98 -20.18 10.26
N PRO A 402 13.57 -21.13 9.52
CA PRO A 402 14.72 -21.89 10.00
C PRO A 402 15.94 -20.98 10.23
N GLY A 403 16.87 -21.42 11.07
CA GLY A 403 18.12 -20.69 11.31
C GLY A 403 18.87 -20.39 10.00
N GLY A 404 19.31 -19.14 9.84
CA GLY A 404 19.99 -18.64 8.65
C GLY A 404 19.08 -18.15 7.52
N TRP A 405 17.77 -18.45 7.56
CA TRP A 405 16.82 -17.90 6.59
C TRP A 405 16.28 -16.55 7.07
N SER A 406 16.21 -15.59 6.16
CA SER A 406 15.58 -14.29 6.36
C SER A 406 14.62 -13.98 5.20
N CYS A 407 13.71 -13.05 5.47
CA CYS A 407 12.69 -12.59 4.53
C CYS A 407 12.64 -11.07 4.59
N ASP A 408 13.19 -10.43 3.57
CA ASP A 408 13.26 -8.99 3.47
C ASP A 408 11.99 -8.45 2.81
N THR A 409 11.54 -7.25 3.21
CA THR A 409 10.36 -6.58 2.63
C THR A 409 10.69 -5.78 1.37
N VAL A 410 11.98 -5.56 1.08
CA VAL A 410 12.46 -4.75 -0.04
C VAL A 410 13.59 -5.48 -0.76
N LYS A 411 13.61 -5.35 -2.09
CA LYS A 411 14.69 -5.86 -2.94
C LYS A 411 15.98 -5.07 -2.66
N ASN A 412 17.09 -5.76 -2.49
CA ASN A 412 18.40 -5.12 -2.40
C ASN A 412 19.00 -4.84 -3.79
N ILE A 413 20.27 -4.43 -3.83
CA ILE A 413 20.97 -4.00 -5.04
C ILE A 413 21.42 -5.16 -5.96
N TYR A 414 21.28 -6.40 -5.52
CA TYR A 414 21.77 -7.57 -6.25
C TYR A 414 20.71 -8.06 -7.26
N ASP A 415 21.21 -8.65 -8.34
CA ASP A 415 20.41 -9.29 -9.36
C ASP A 415 19.75 -10.56 -8.78
N THR A 416 18.56 -10.89 -9.28
CA THR A 416 17.83 -12.11 -8.90
C THR A 416 18.03 -13.19 -9.96
N GLY A 417 17.90 -14.46 -9.58
CA GLY A 417 18.06 -15.59 -10.51
C GLY A 417 19.44 -16.23 -10.40
N LEU A 418 19.75 -17.15 -11.31
CA LEU A 418 21.07 -17.78 -11.38
C LEU A 418 21.88 -17.17 -12.51
N TRP A 419 23.20 -17.11 -12.34
CA TRP A 419 24.10 -16.81 -13.44
C TRP A 419 24.11 -17.97 -14.44
N ILE A 420 23.91 -17.66 -15.72
CA ILE A 420 23.92 -18.62 -16.83
C ILE A 420 25.23 -18.43 -17.62
N ARG A 421 26.06 -19.49 -17.69
CA ARG A 421 27.42 -19.44 -18.26
C ARG A 421 27.44 -19.62 -19.79
N GLU A 422 26.41 -20.24 -20.36
CA GLU A 422 26.30 -20.47 -21.80
C GLU A 422 25.25 -19.52 -22.39
N ILE A 423 25.68 -18.62 -23.28
CA ILE A 423 24.78 -18.01 -24.25
C ILE A 423 24.58 -19.09 -25.32
N GLN A 424 23.59 -19.96 -25.12
CA GLN A 424 23.02 -20.65 -26.28
C GLN A 424 22.37 -19.57 -27.14
N ASP A 425 22.64 -19.59 -28.44
CA ASP A 425 22.03 -18.72 -29.44
C ASP A 425 20.50 -18.76 -29.32
N ALA A 426 19.96 -17.91 -28.46
CA ALA A 426 18.56 -17.54 -28.45
C ALA A 426 18.47 -16.28 -29.29
N GLU A 427 18.03 -16.48 -30.53
CA GLU A 427 17.55 -15.43 -31.42
C GLU A 427 16.80 -14.36 -30.62
N GLY A 428 17.27 -13.11 -30.71
CA GLY A 428 16.48 -11.90 -30.50
C GLY A 428 15.46 -11.91 -29.36
N GLY A 429 15.89 -12.15 -28.13
CA GLY A 429 15.05 -12.00 -26.95
C GLY A 429 15.77 -11.19 -25.89
N GLY A 430 15.71 -9.86 -25.97
CA GLY A 430 16.06 -9.03 -24.83
C GLY A 430 15.20 -9.48 -23.65
N ILE A 431 15.84 -10.00 -22.60
CA ILE A 431 15.20 -10.26 -21.31
C ILE A 431 15.02 -8.89 -20.66
N GLY A 432 14.09 -8.10 -21.22
CA GLY A 432 13.37 -7.11 -20.47
C GLY A 432 12.62 -7.84 -19.37
N GLU A 433 12.40 -7.15 -18.26
CA GLU A 433 11.45 -7.54 -17.23
C GLU A 433 10.11 -7.85 -17.91
N ASN A 434 9.91 -9.11 -18.28
CA ASN A 434 8.60 -9.62 -18.65
C ASN A 434 7.82 -9.64 -17.35
N THR A 435 7.24 -8.49 -17.03
CA THR A 435 6.02 -8.38 -16.25
C THR A 435 5.00 -9.20 -17.03
N THR A 436 4.97 -10.50 -16.76
CA THR A 436 3.94 -11.38 -17.25
C THR A 436 2.68 -10.91 -16.55
N GLN A 437 2.00 -9.94 -17.15
CA GLN A 437 0.57 -9.77 -16.97
C GLN A 437 -0.04 -11.07 -17.47
N GLN A 438 -0.13 -12.06 -16.56
CA GLN A 438 -1.09 -13.12 -16.72
C GLN A 438 -2.43 -12.43 -16.94
N LYS A 439 -3.02 -12.67 -18.11
CA LYS A 439 -4.40 -12.33 -18.41
C LYS A 439 -5.28 -12.94 -17.32
N SER A 440 -5.66 -12.13 -16.33
CA SER A 440 -6.73 -12.43 -15.40
C SER A 440 -8.04 -12.31 -16.17
N GLY A 441 -8.58 -13.46 -16.58
CA GLY A 441 -10.02 -13.56 -16.78
C GLY A 441 -10.68 -13.44 -15.42
N ALA A 442 -11.19 -12.24 -15.11
CA ALA A 442 -12.06 -11.89 -13.98
C ALA A 442 -11.56 -12.30 -12.57
N LEU A 443 -10.87 -11.38 -11.87
CA LEU A 443 -10.77 -11.30 -10.40
C LEU A 443 -10.08 -9.96 -10.05
N ASP A 444 -10.81 -8.83 -10.09
CA ASP A 444 -10.30 -7.47 -9.87
C ASP A 444 -9.86 -7.16 -8.41
N THR A 445 -9.59 -8.17 -7.58
CA THR A 445 -9.38 -8.02 -6.12
C THR A 445 -8.24 -8.87 -5.53
N ILE A 446 -7.35 -9.45 -6.34
CA ILE A 446 -6.16 -10.13 -5.80
C ILE A 446 -5.07 -9.09 -5.54
N GLU A 447 -4.76 -8.84 -4.27
CA GLU A 447 -3.63 -8.02 -3.86
C GLU A 447 -2.36 -8.87 -3.77
N ILE A 448 -1.27 -8.36 -4.33
CA ILE A 448 0.04 -9.03 -4.33
C ILE A 448 0.97 -8.29 -3.38
N VAL A 449 1.53 -9.03 -2.43
CA VAL A 449 2.55 -8.55 -1.50
C VAL A 449 3.87 -9.27 -1.80
N GLU A 450 4.90 -8.50 -2.14
CA GLU A 450 6.22 -9.05 -2.50
C GLU A 450 7.09 -9.26 -1.26
N ARG A 451 7.84 -10.36 -1.24
CA ARG A 451 8.84 -10.67 -0.20
C ARG A 451 10.09 -11.28 -0.82
N PHE A 452 11.23 -11.10 -0.18
CA PHE A 452 12.54 -11.48 -0.71
C PHE A 452 13.25 -12.43 0.25
N MET A 453 13.27 -13.72 -0.08
CA MET A 453 13.92 -14.75 0.72
C MET A 453 15.43 -14.70 0.55
N ARG A 454 16.17 -14.78 1.66
CA ARG A 454 17.63 -14.74 1.68
C ARG A 454 18.17 -15.80 2.65
N LEU A 455 19.33 -16.38 2.32
CA LEU A 455 19.99 -17.40 3.13
C LEU A 455 21.40 -16.94 3.49
N GLU A 456 21.69 -16.94 4.80
CA GLU A 456 23.00 -16.57 5.35
C GLU A 456 24.11 -17.54 4.94
N THR A 457 25.33 -17.01 4.89
CA THR A 457 26.52 -17.81 4.60
C THR A 457 26.73 -18.88 5.69
N GLY A 458 26.97 -20.13 5.28
CA GLY A 458 27.19 -21.24 6.22
C GLY A 458 25.92 -21.87 6.80
N ALA A 459 24.73 -21.39 6.42
CA ALA A 459 23.47 -22.02 6.79
C ALA A 459 23.26 -23.37 6.08
N SER A 460 22.28 -24.15 6.57
CA SER A 460 21.91 -25.44 5.96
C SER A 460 21.42 -25.26 4.52
N MET A 461 22.01 -26.04 3.61
CA MET A 461 21.66 -26.08 2.18
C MET A 461 20.45 -26.95 1.85
N GLU A 462 19.75 -27.45 2.88
CA GLU A 462 18.55 -28.25 2.67
C GLU A 462 17.46 -27.44 1.98
N SER A 463 16.77 -28.10 1.06
CA SER A 463 15.54 -27.58 0.47
C SER A 463 14.51 -27.29 1.56
N ARG A 464 13.91 -26.11 1.54
CA ARG A 464 12.88 -25.71 2.52
C ARG A 464 11.55 -25.42 1.83
N ARG A 465 10.51 -26.06 2.34
CA ARG A 465 9.11 -25.73 2.03
C ARG A 465 8.66 -24.59 2.93
N LEU A 466 8.13 -23.53 2.34
CA LEU A 466 7.77 -22.27 2.99
C LEU A 466 6.29 -21.97 2.80
N MET A 467 5.70 -21.27 3.75
CA MET A 467 4.32 -20.77 3.72
C MET A 467 4.30 -19.27 4.01
N ALA A 468 3.27 -18.55 3.56
CA ALA A 468 3.05 -17.18 4.01
C ALA A 468 2.15 -17.15 5.25
N LYS A 469 2.28 -16.09 6.04
CA LYS A 469 1.38 -15.74 7.14
C LYS A 469 0.94 -14.28 7.06
N ILE A 470 -0.23 -13.99 7.58
CA ILE A 470 -0.83 -12.65 7.68
C ILE A 470 -1.65 -12.55 8.97
N ILE A 471 -1.70 -11.36 9.57
CA ILE A 471 -2.50 -11.08 10.77
C ILE A 471 -3.69 -10.21 10.37
N ILE A 472 -4.90 -10.72 10.58
CA ILE A 472 -6.17 -10.01 10.31
C ILE A 472 -6.95 -9.96 11.62
N ASP A 473 -7.26 -8.75 12.09
CA ASP A 473 -8.02 -8.52 13.34
C ASP A 473 -7.47 -9.31 14.56
N GLY A 474 -6.15 -9.45 14.62
CA GLY A 474 -5.44 -10.18 15.70
C GLY A 474 -5.36 -11.69 15.50
N LYS A 475 -6.03 -12.27 14.50
CA LYS A 475 -5.94 -13.68 14.14
C LYS A 475 -4.86 -13.92 13.08
N VAL A 476 -4.02 -14.94 13.31
CA VAL A 476 -2.98 -15.35 12.37
C VAL A 476 -3.55 -16.35 11.37
N TYR A 477 -3.49 -16.01 10.08
CA TYR A 477 -3.77 -16.90 8.96
C TYR A 477 -2.46 -17.32 8.32
N THR A 478 -2.39 -18.55 7.82
CA THR A 478 -1.27 -19.04 7.01
C THR A 478 -1.77 -19.59 5.68
N THR A 479 -0.87 -19.76 4.72
CA THR A 479 -1.22 -20.47 3.47
C THR A 479 -1.33 -21.99 3.69
N ASN A 480 -1.14 -22.49 4.91
CA ASN A 480 -1.40 -23.85 5.36
C ASN A 480 -2.39 -23.84 6.53
N PHE A 481 -3.58 -23.31 6.30
CA PHE A 481 -4.58 -23.04 7.34
C PHE A 481 -5.85 -23.83 7.08
N ASN A 482 -6.43 -24.40 8.14
CA ASN A 482 -7.64 -25.21 8.04
C ASN A 482 -8.49 -25.04 9.31
N GLU A 483 -9.28 -23.97 9.34
CA GLU A 483 -10.20 -23.68 10.45
C GLU A 483 -11.46 -22.96 9.93
N GLY A 484 -12.64 -23.45 10.34
CA GLY A 484 -13.92 -22.92 9.87
C GLY A 484 -14.07 -23.02 8.35
N ASP A 485 -14.51 -21.92 7.72
CA ASP A 485 -14.64 -21.84 6.25
C ASP A 485 -13.34 -21.45 5.54
N SER A 486 -12.27 -21.10 6.26
CA SER A 486 -10.99 -20.71 5.67
C SER A 486 -10.09 -21.94 5.55
N LYS A 487 -9.86 -22.38 4.31
CA LYS A 487 -9.01 -23.53 3.99
C LYS A 487 -8.00 -23.17 2.90
N PHE A 488 -6.73 -23.17 3.25
CA PHE A 488 -5.62 -22.85 2.35
C PHE A 488 -4.56 -23.95 2.42
N ASN A 489 -4.01 -24.29 1.26
CA ASN A 489 -2.87 -25.20 1.16
C ASN A 489 -1.97 -24.80 -0.01
N ALA A 490 -1.25 -23.71 0.16
CA ALA A 490 -0.28 -23.18 -0.79
C ALA A 490 1.09 -23.03 -0.12
N TRP A 491 2.13 -23.29 -0.89
CA TRP A 491 3.50 -23.35 -0.41
C TRP A 491 4.47 -23.17 -1.58
N VAL A 492 5.69 -22.76 -1.27
CA VAL A 492 6.80 -22.76 -2.23
C VAL A 492 7.97 -23.52 -1.65
N ASN A 493 8.80 -24.12 -2.50
CA ASN A 493 9.99 -24.84 -2.09
C ASN A 493 11.23 -24.20 -2.70
N ILE A 494 12.15 -23.75 -1.84
CA ILE A 494 13.40 -23.12 -2.27
C ILE A 494 14.56 -24.05 -1.93
N SER A 495 15.33 -24.42 -2.96
CA SER A 495 16.54 -25.24 -2.87
C SER A 495 17.78 -24.35 -3.04
N PRO A 496 18.49 -23.97 -1.97
CA PRO A 496 19.63 -23.08 -2.10
C PRO A 496 20.77 -23.70 -2.93
N ARG A 497 21.53 -22.86 -3.62
CA ARG A 497 22.75 -23.24 -4.35
C ARG A 497 23.99 -22.64 -3.70
N GLN A 498 25.10 -23.38 -3.79
CA GLN A 498 26.39 -22.87 -3.36
C GLN A 498 26.77 -21.64 -4.21
N PRO A 499 27.28 -20.56 -3.59
CA PRO A 499 27.83 -19.43 -4.34
C PRO A 499 28.91 -19.90 -5.30
N TYR A 500 28.84 -19.44 -6.55
CA TYR A 500 29.87 -19.76 -7.54
C TYR A 500 31.13 -18.93 -7.30
N ARG A 501 32.24 -19.37 -7.90
CA ARG A 501 33.52 -18.64 -7.92
C ARG A 501 33.93 -18.36 -9.36
N VAL A 502 34.28 -17.12 -9.65
CA VAL A 502 34.93 -16.73 -10.91
C VAL A 502 36.42 -16.92 -10.72
N ARG A 503 37.04 -17.83 -11.47
CA ARG A 503 38.47 -18.11 -11.36
C ARG A 503 39.29 -17.12 -12.18
N VAL A 504 40.57 -16.94 -11.85
CA VAL A 504 41.49 -16.09 -12.63
C VAL A 504 41.47 -16.45 -14.12
N ARG A 505 41.45 -17.75 -14.45
CA ARG A 505 41.39 -18.24 -15.84
C ARG A 505 40.13 -17.79 -16.61
N ASP A 506 39.07 -17.41 -15.91
CA ASP A 506 37.80 -16.96 -16.49
C ASP A 506 37.77 -15.43 -16.68
N LEU A 507 38.81 -14.71 -16.22
CA LEU A 507 38.95 -13.26 -16.33
C LEU A 507 39.73 -12.88 -17.59
N ILE A 508 39.36 -11.76 -18.20
CA ILE A 508 40.11 -11.15 -19.30
C ILE A 508 40.96 -10.02 -18.74
N LEU A 509 42.28 -10.15 -18.90
CA LEU A 509 43.25 -9.15 -18.47
C LEU A 509 43.47 -8.09 -19.55
N THR A 510 43.50 -6.82 -19.15
CA THR A 510 43.95 -5.68 -19.97
C THR A 510 44.90 -4.81 -19.15
N VAL A 511 46.01 -4.37 -19.75
CA VAL A 511 47.00 -3.49 -19.11
C VAL A 511 46.99 -2.13 -19.78
N ASP A 512 47.08 -1.07 -18.98
CA ASP A 512 47.16 0.32 -19.42
C ASP A 512 48.39 1.01 -18.84
N HIS A 513 49.25 1.57 -19.69
CA HIS A 513 50.39 2.39 -19.29
C HIS A 513 49.89 3.81 -18.99
N ALA A 514 49.34 3.99 -17.79
CA ALA A 514 48.46 5.11 -17.47
C ALA A 514 49.22 6.43 -17.20
N TYR A 515 50.47 6.36 -16.73
CA TYR A 515 51.28 7.55 -16.46
C TYR A 515 52.78 7.24 -16.51
N TRP A 516 53.55 8.16 -17.11
CA TRP A 516 55.01 8.10 -17.12
C TRP A 516 55.61 9.51 -17.00
N ASN A 517 56.57 9.68 -16.09
CA ASN A 517 57.34 10.90 -15.92
C ASN A 517 58.84 10.64 -15.99
N HIS A 518 59.47 11.12 -17.06
CA HIS A 518 60.90 10.96 -17.31
C HIS A 518 61.80 11.59 -16.23
N ASN A 519 61.37 12.69 -15.61
CA ASN A 519 62.22 13.45 -14.68
C ASN A 519 62.34 12.77 -13.31
N THR A 520 61.26 12.13 -12.86
CA THR A 520 61.21 11.43 -11.57
C THR A 520 61.20 9.91 -11.69
N LYS A 521 61.34 9.41 -12.93
CA LYS A 521 61.24 7.99 -13.28
C LYS A 521 60.01 7.31 -12.68
N THR A 522 58.92 8.07 -12.59
CA THR A 522 57.65 7.59 -12.04
C THR A 522 56.87 6.92 -13.16
N ASP A 523 56.58 5.64 -13.01
CA ASP A 523 55.81 4.83 -13.95
C ASP A 523 54.61 4.20 -13.26
N ILE A 524 53.42 4.34 -13.84
CA ILE A 524 52.21 3.74 -13.30
C ILE A 524 51.44 3.01 -14.39
N ASP A 525 51.32 1.70 -14.19
CA ASP A 525 50.48 0.83 -15.01
C ASP A 525 49.22 0.41 -14.24
N VAL A 526 48.10 0.32 -14.95
CA VAL A 526 46.82 -0.16 -14.41
C VAL A 526 46.47 -1.50 -15.05
N TRP A 527 46.19 -2.49 -14.21
CA TRP A 527 45.78 -3.84 -14.58
C TRP A 527 44.28 -3.98 -14.34
N TYR A 528 43.52 -4.30 -15.39
CA TYR A 528 42.07 -4.48 -15.37
C TYR A 528 41.73 -5.95 -15.58
N TRP A 529 40.87 -6.51 -14.72
CA TRP A 529 40.29 -7.83 -14.94
C TRP A 529 38.79 -7.72 -15.19
N LEU A 530 38.37 -8.14 -16.38
CA LEU A 530 36.96 -8.18 -16.77
C LEU A 530 36.40 -9.60 -16.50
N PRO A 531 35.29 -9.72 -15.75
CA PRO A 531 34.63 -11.00 -15.53
C PRO A 531 33.91 -11.54 -16.79
N PRO A 532 33.52 -12.83 -16.79
CA PRO A 532 32.77 -13.42 -17.91
C PRO A 532 31.38 -12.77 -18.09
N PRO A 533 30.74 -12.96 -19.27
CA PRO A 533 29.42 -12.40 -19.55
C PRO A 533 28.38 -12.71 -18.47
N GLY A 534 27.56 -11.71 -18.15
CA GLY A 534 26.51 -11.80 -17.12
C GLY A 534 26.99 -11.53 -15.69
N VAL A 535 28.31 -11.52 -15.45
CA VAL A 535 28.90 -11.17 -14.14
C VAL A 535 29.52 -9.77 -14.22
N ARG A 536 29.34 -8.98 -13.15
CA ARG A 536 30.04 -7.69 -12.97
C ARG A 536 30.41 -7.52 -11.51
N PHE A 537 31.65 -7.12 -11.24
CA PHE A 537 32.05 -6.72 -9.90
C PHE A 537 31.43 -5.36 -9.59
N ILE A 538 30.75 -5.25 -8.45
CA ILE A 538 30.02 -4.03 -8.04
C ILE A 538 30.56 -3.43 -6.74
N SER A 539 31.39 -4.18 -5.99
CA SER A 539 32.10 -3.67 -4.82
C SER A 539 33.47 -4.33 -4.68
N GLN A 540 34.46 -3.52 -4.29
CA GLN A 540 35.80 -3.96 -3.91
C GLN A 540 36.07 -3.63 -2.44
N MET A 541 36.46 -4.62 -1.64
CA MET A 541 36.68 -4.45 -0.20
C MET A 541 38.16 -4.18 0.16
N GLY A 542 39.05 -4.15 -0.83
CA GLY A 542 40.49 -4.00 -0.61
C GLY A 542 41.18 -5.29 -0.20
N LEU A 543 42.38 -5.13 0.35
CA LEU A 543 43.24 -6.19 0.87
C LEU A 543 42.95 -6.44 2.35
N ASP A 544 42.88 -7.71 2.76
CA ASP A 544 42.61 -8.08 4.16
C ASP A 544 43.70 -7.59 5.12
N ALA A 545 44.96 -7.60 4.66
CA ALA A 545 46.13 -7.15 5.39
C ALA A 545 47.13 -6.49 4.42
N PRO A 546 46.97 -5.18 4.10
CA PRO A 546 47.89 -4.48 3.23
C PRO A 546 49.27 -4.34 3.87
N MET A 547 50.31 -4.36 3.04
CA MET A 547 51.67 -4.08 3.47
C MET A 547 51.83 -2.61 3.84
N TRP A 548 52.55 -2.35 4.92
CA TRP A 548 52.92 -0.98 5.28
C TRP A 548 54.02 -0.46 4.34
N VAL A 549 53.75 0.66 3.68
CA VAL A 549 54.73 1.37 2.84
C VAL A 549 54.82 2.83 3.29
N PRO A 550 56.02 3.40 3.45
CA PRO A 550 56.18 4.83 3.73
C PRO A 550 55.48 5.68 2.67
N TRP A 551 54.83 6.77 3.09
CA TRP A 551 54.15 7.72 2.19
C TRP A 551 53.08 7.05 1.30
N GLU A 552 52.41 6.01 1.79
CA GLU A 552 51.28 5.41 1.09
C GLU A 552 50.10 6.39 1.00
N GLY A 553 49.56 6.55 -0.22
CA GLY A 553 48.43 7.43 -0.46
C GLY A 553 47.15 6.89 0.19
N ARG A 554 46.23 7.79 0.54
CA ARG A 554 45.03 7.49 1.34
C ARG A 554 44.14 6.39 0.76
N TYR A 555 44.12 6.21 -0.56
CA TYR A 555 43.24 5.27 -1.25
C TYR A 555 43.98 4.06 -1.82
N PHE A 556 45.27 3.90 -1.55
CA PHE A 556 46.05 2.77 -2.05
C PHE A 556 46.39 1.77 -0.96
N GLN A 557 46.36 0.50 -1.33
CA GLN A 557 46.72 -0.60 -0.46
C GLN A 557 47.75 -1.48 -1.17
N THR A 558 48.98 -1.47 -0.66
CA THR A 558 50.09 -2.23 -1.24
C THR A 558 50.00 -3.73 -0.88
N SER A 559 50.21 -4.59 -1.86
CA SER A 559 50.30 -6.05 -1.72
C SER A 559 51.72 -6.60 -1.82
N PHE A 560 52.61 -5.93 -2.55
CA PHE A 560 54.02 -6.30 -2.68
C PHE A 560 54.89 -5.10 -3.04
N VAL A 561 56.18 -5.19 -2.73
CA VAL A 561 57.24 -4.26 -3.11
C VAL A 561 58.46 -5.05 -3.59
N ASN A 562 58.96 -4.71 -4.78
CA ASN A 562 60.15 -5.30 -5.39
C ASN A 562 61.17 -4.19 -5.73
N GLY A 563 62.43 -4.34 -5.32
CA GLY A 563 63.50 -3.46 -5.75
C GLY A 563 64.16 -3.97 -7.03
N ALA A 564 64.37 -3.09 -8.01
CA ALA A 564 65.10 -3.42 -9.22
C ALA A 564 65.89 -2.22 -9.74
N GLY A 565 67.22 -2.24 -9.55
CA GLY A 565 68.13 -1.32 -10.25
C GLY A 565 68.01 0.15 -9.84
N GLY A 566 67.73 0.43 -8.56
CA GLY A 566 67.63 1.80 -8.01
C GLY A 566 66.25 2.44 -8.15
N VAL A 567 65.26 1.72 -8.70
CA VAL A 567 63.84 2.08 -8.71
C VAL A 567 63.09 1.00 -7.96
N ASP A 568 62.32 1.39 -6.96
CA ASP A 568 61.47 0.47 -6.21
C ASP A 568 60.07 0.46 -6.81
N ARG A 569 59.45 -0.72 -6.78
CA ARG A 569 58.18 -0.97 -7.45
C ARG A 569 57.20 -1.58 -6.48
N LYS A 570 56.06 -0.92 -6.28
CA LYS A 570 54.98 -1.44 -5.47
C LYS A 570 53.78 -1.82 -6.33
N GLY A 571 53.12 -2.92 -5.98
CA GLY A 571 51.87 -3.34 -6.59
C GLY A 571 50.77 -3.45 -5.56
N GLY A 572 49.55 -3.05 -5.93
CA GLY A 572 48.44 -2.97 -4.99
C GLY A 572 47.15 -2.53 -5.63
N VAL A 573 46.14 -2.21 -4.81
CA VAL A 573 44.79 -1.86 -5.28
C VAL A 573 44.40 -0.47 -4.80
N VAL A 574 43.58 0.21 -5.60
CA VAL A 574 42.94 1.46 -5.19
C VAL A 574 41.56 1.14 -4.62
N VAL A 575 41.28 1.59 -3.40
CA VAL A 575 40.00 1.45 -2.71
C VAL A 575 39.22 2.76 -2.75
N GLY A 576 37.89 2.70 -2.75
CA GLY A 576 37.04 3.90 -2.71
C GLY A 576 36.76 4.56 -4.07
N HIS A 577 37.37 4.07 -5.17
CA HIS A 577 37.14 4.56 -6.53
C HIS A 577 36.26 3.61 -7.39
N ASP A 578 35.29 2.93 -6.77
CA ASP A 578 34.42 1.91 -7.40
C ASP A 578 33.31 2.50 -8.31
N LYS A 579 33.15 3.82 -8.34
CA LYS A 579 32.13 4.49 -9.17
C LYS A 579 32.63 4.69 -10.61
N PRO A 580 31.77 4.50 -11.64
CA PRO A 580 32.11 4.83 -13.02
C PRO A 580 32.61 6.29 -13.15
N GLY A 581 33.77 6.48 -13.79
CA GLY A 581 34.39 7.79 -13.98
C GLY A 581 35.24 8.29 -12.80
N SER A 582 35.24 7.61 -11.66
CA SER A 582 36.15 7.94 -10.55
C SER A 582 37.60 7.59 -10.91
N SER A 583 38.50 8.55 -10.73
CA SER A 583 39.94 8.43 -11.04
C SER A 583 40.75 9.01 -9.88
N PRO A 584 41.72 8.27 -9.32
CA PRO A 584 42.55 8.77 -8.24
C PRO A 584 43.58 9.77 -8.76
N SER A 585 43.97 10.73 -7.93
CA SER A 585 45.18 11.51 -8.14
C SER A 585 46.44 10.76 -7.68
N LEU A 586 47.63 11.24 -8.08
CA LEU A 586 48.89 10.58 -7.71
C LEU A 586 49.15 10.59 -6.21
N ASP A 587 48.81 11.66 -5.49
CA ASP A 587 48.90 11.75 -4.03
C ASP A 587 47.97 10.77 -3.30
N GLU A 588 46.82 10.45 -3.90
CA GLU A 588 45.90 9.41 -3.41
C GLU A 588 46.49 7.99 -3.53
N ILE A 589 47.54 7.81 -4.36
CA ILE A 589 48.25 6.55 -4.59
C ILE A 589 49.57 6.46 -3.80
N HIS A 590 50.37 7.53 -3.81
CA HIS A 590 51.62 7.65 -3.06
C HIS A 590 51.92 9.13 -2.82
N GLU A 591 52.14 9.52 -1.57
CA GLU A 591 52.44 10.89 -1.20
C GLU A 591 53.85 11.29 -1.64
N ASN A 592 54.11 12.59 -1.76
CA ASN A 592 55.42 13.18 -2.11
C ASN A 592 55.94 12.84 -3.52
N LEU A 593 55.06 12.56 -4.48
CA LEU A 593 55.40 12.56 -5.90
C LEU A 593 55.52 13.99 -6.45
N SER A 594 56.30 14.17 -7.50
CA SER A 594 56.57 15.47 -8.15
C SER A 594 55.35 16.08 -8.88
N ASP A 595 54.31 15.29 -9.14
CA ASP A 595 53.08 15.68 -9.84
C ASP A 595 51.83 15.21 -9.07
N ASN A 596 51.82 15.45 -7.76
CA ASN A 596 50.84 14.93 -6.80
C ASN A 596 49.36 15.08 -7.23
N TYR A 597 49.00 16.14 -7.95
CA TYR A 597 47.60 16.42 -8.33
C TYR A 597 47.20 15.88 -9.70
N HIS A 598 48.10 15.16 -10.39
CA HIS A 598 47.76 14.55 -11.66
C HIS A 598 46.70 13.47 -11.48
N ILE A 599 45.60 13.57 -12.23
CA ILE A 599 44.51 12.59 -12.20
C ILE A 599 44.89 11.42 -13.11
N LEU A 600 45.08 10.24 -12.52
CA LEU A 600 45.42 9.03 -13.25
C LEU A 600 44.21 8.50 -14.03
N ARG A 601 44.36 8.26 -15.33
CA ARG A 601 43.30 7.63 -16.10
C ARG A 601 43.04 6.21 -15.57
N PHE A 602 41.88 5.99 -14.95
CA PHE A 602 41.60 4.77 -14.18
C PHE A 602 40.34 4.02 -14.62
N ASN A 603 39.93 4.22 -15.87
CA ASN A 603 38.64 3.78 -16.41
C ASN A 603 38.72 3.24 -17.85
N ARG A 604 39.87 2.71 -18.29
CA ARG A 604 40.02 2.19 -19.66
C ARG A 604 39.10 1.00 -19.96
N VAL A 605 38.82 0.17 -18.96
CA VAL A 605 37.89 -0.96 -19.03
C VAL A 605 36.78 -0.77 -17.99
N ASN A 606 35.54 -1.12 -18.35
CA ASN A 606 34.37 -1.02 -17.46
C ASN A 606 34.35 -2.14 -16.41
N THR A 607 35.31 -2.11 -15.50
CA THR A 607 35.42 -3.02 -14.36
C THR A 607 35.99 -2.27 -13.16
N ILE A 608 35.54 -2.63 -11.96
CA ILE A 608 36.12 -2.09 -10.73
C ILE A 608 37.34 -2.89 -10.26
N MET A 609 37.50 -4.13 -10.74
CA MET A 609 38.62 -5.02 -10.39
C MET A 609 39.91 -4.53 -11.06
N ARG A 610 40.64 -3.69 -10.33
CA ARG A 610 41.79 -2.93 -10.82
C ARG A 610 42.93 -2.97 -9.81
N ALA A 611 44.14 -3.25 -10.29
CA ALA A 611 45.38 -3.13 -9.54
C ALA A 611 46.33 -2.16 -10.24
N LEU A 612 47.22 -1.53 -9.48
CA LEU A 612 48.24 -0.63 -10.02
C LEU A 612 49.61 -1.21 -9.73
N TRP A 613 50.49 -0.97 -10.69
CA TRP A 613 51.92 -1.08 -10.53
C TRP A 613 52.49 0.35 -10.47
N VAL A 614 53.28 0.67 -9.45
CA VAL A 614 53.87 1.99 -9.26
C VAL A 614 55.39 1.84 -9.11
N SER A 615 56.15 2.34 -10.08
CA SER A 615 57.62 2.38 -10.05
C SER A 615 58.09 3.79 -9.71
N ILE A 616 58.94 3.94 -8.69
CA ILE A 616 59.45 5.24 -8.20
C ILE A 616 60.91 5.14 -7.74
N GLU A 617 61.66 6.24 -7.87
CA GLU A 617 63.03 6.37 -7.36
C GLU A 617 63.02 6.83 -5.88
N LEU A 618 62.23 6.14 -5.05
CA LEU A 618 62.13 6.35 -3.60
C LEU A 618 62.30 5.01 -2.89
N PRO A 619 63.14 4.94 -1.82
CA PRO A 619 63.40 3.68 -1.13
C PRO A 619 62.15 3.15 -0.42
N MET A 620 61.76 1.91 -0.73
CA MET A 620 60.68 1.15 -0.11
C MET A 620 61.22 -0.17 0.44
N PHE A 621 60.60 -0.68 1.50
CA PHE A 621 60.97 -1.98 2.05
C PHE A 621 60.44 -3.10 1.16
N GLU A 622 61.34 -3.90 0.59
CA GLU A 622 60.97 -5.07 -0.21
C GLU A 622 60.15 -6.09 0.59
N GLY A 623 59.18 -6.72 -0.05
CA GLY A 623 58.40 -7.80 0.53
C GLY A 623 57.19 -8.21 -0.30
N GLU A 624 56.64 -9.38 -0.01
CA GLU A 624 55.38 -9.86 -0.58
C GLU A 624 54.37 -10.11 0.55
N GLY A 625 53.21 -9.47 0.49
CA GLY A 625 52.14 -9.65 1.47
C GLY A 625 51.28 -10.88 1.23
N ASN A 626 51.16 -11.35 -0.02
CA ASN A 626 50.31 -12.49 -0.44
C ASN A 626 48.90 -12.44 0.19
N THR A 627 48.34 -11.25 0.29
CA THR A 627 47.16 -10.94 1.09
C THR A 627 45.89 -11.05 0.25
N PRO A 628 44.78 -11.61 0.78
CA PRO A 628 43.54 -11.74 0.05
C PRO A 628 42.96 -10.38 -0.40
N TRP A 629 42.58 -10.31 -1.67
CA TRP A 629 41.83 -9.22 -2.29
C TRP A 629 40.40 -9.65 -2.54
N ARG A 630 39.43 -8.93 -1.96
CA ARG A 630 38.02 -9.33 -1.96
C ARG A 630 37.17 -8.45 -2.86
N LEU A 631 36.37 -9.08 -3.71
CA LEU A 631 35.39 -8.44 -4.58
C LEU A 631 34.01 -9.10 -4.45
N VAL A 632 32.96 -8.34 -4.69
CA VAL A 632 31.57 -8.83 -4.71
C VAL A 632 30.95 -8.52 -6.07
N ASP A 633 30.27 -9.51 -6.63
CA ASP A 633 29.56 -9.38 -7.90
C ASP A 633 28.11 -8.93 -7.78
N ASN A 634 27.45 -8.79 -8.93
CA ASN A 634 26.05 -8.43 -9.06
C ASN A 634 25.06 -9.45 -8.47
N TYR A 635 25.47 -10.70 -8.24
CA TYR A 635 24.64 -11.71 -7.54
C TYR A 635 24.98 -11.78 -6.03
N GLY A 636 25.87 -10.92 -5.55
CA GLY A 636 26.31 -10.89 -4.15
C GLY A 636 27.32 -11.98 -3.78
N CYS A 637 27.82 -12.73 -4.76
CA CYS A 637 28.86 -13.74 -4.55
C CYS A 637 30.20 -13.03 -4.32
N MET A 638 30.93 -13.50 -3.31
CA MET A 638 32.26 -12.99 -2.97
C MET A 638 33.32 -13.80 -3.69
N HIS A 639 34.25 -13.09 -4.32
CA HIS A 639 35.41 -13.64 -5.01
C HIS A 639 36.68 -13.14 -4.32
N VAL A 640 37.65 -14.04 -4.16
CA VAL A 640 38.87 -13.77 -3.42
C VAL A 640 40.07 -14.18 -4.26
N TYR A 641 41.02 -13.27 -4.39
CA TYR A 641 42.24 -13.45 -5.18
C TYR A 641 43.46 -13.03 -4.36
N THR A 642 44.65 -13.39 -4.79
CA THR A 642 45.90 -12.82 -4.29
C THR A 642 46.72 -12.27 -5.44
N MET A 643 47.60 -11.30 -5.16
CA MET A 643 48.48 -10.71 -6.15
C MET A 643 49.93 -10.94 -5.80
N ARG A 644 50.73 -11.20 -6.82
CA ARG A 644 52.17 -11.35 -6.73
C ARG A 644 52.89 -10.48 -7.76
N GLY A 645 54.01 -9.89 -7.37
CA GLY A 645 54.85 -9.13 -8.27
C GLY A 645 55.89 -9.99 -8.97
N SER A 646 55.92 -9.97 -10.31
CA SER A 646 57.04 -10.47 -11.11
C SER A 646 57.87 -9.30 -11.64
N ARG A 647 59.02 -9.52 -12.30
CA ARG A 647 59.89 -8.41 -12.76
C ARG A 647 59.21 -7.39 -13.69
N GLN A 648 58.10 -7.72 -14.34
CA GLN A 648 57.40 -6.82 -15.29
C GLN A 648 55.87 -6.91 -15.22
N ASN A 649 55.28 -7.80 -14.40
CA ASN A 649 53.84 -8.04 -14.39
C ASN A 649 53.28 -8.20 -12.97
N ILE A 650 52.00 -7.86 -12.79
CA ILE A 650 51.18 -8.33 -11.67
C ILE A 650 50.61 -9.70 -12.05
N GLU A 651 50.94 -10.72 -11.28
CA GLU A 651 50.31 -12.03 -11.39
C GLU A 651 49.14 -12.11 -10.40
N LEU A 652 47.94 -12.37 -10.92
CA LEU A 652 46.75 -12.62 -10.12
C LEU A 652 46.59 -14.13 -9.92
N LEU A 653 46.32 -14.56 -8.69
CA LEU A 653 46.18 -15.97 -8.32
C LEU A 653 44.81 -16.22 -7.69
N ASP A 654 44.25 -17.40 -7.94
CA ASP A 654 43.06 -17.87 -7.22
C ASP A 654 43.42 -18.06 -5.73
N TYR A 655 42.59 -17.54 -4.82
CA TYR A 655 42.78 -17.79 -3.39
C TYR A 655 42.02 -19.06 -2.98
N GLU A 656 42.76 -20.14 -2.70
CA GLU A 656 42.21 -21.35 -2.11
C GLU A 656 42.31 -21.24 -0.57
N SER A 657 41.16 -21.02 0.06
CA SER A 657 40.98 -21.03 1.52
C SER A 657 41.04 -22.43 2.11
#